data_AF-A0AAU5CUV0-F1
#
_entry.id   AF-A0AAU5CUV0-F1
#
_cell.length_a   1.000
_cell.length_b   1.000
_cell.length_c   1.000
_cell.angle_alpha   90.00
_cell.angle_beta   90.00
_cell.angle_gamma   90.00
#
_symmetry.space_group_name_H-M   'P 1'
#
loop_
_entity.id
_entity.type
_entity.pdbx_description
1 polymer ?
#
loop_
_entity_poly.entity_id
_entity_poly.type
_entity_poly.pdbx_seq_one_letter_code
_entity_poly.pdbx_strand_id
1 'polypeptide(L)'
;MTDGQRRHVLVVGAQCTAMRKLSRLEEAARALHGVLTNPALGACTPRNGAHGSLLLGSALTTEDVRAAVREAVRCAREDNAVLVLALLGHGFTPPLQADLYFMVAGSTTGSTISALNVGQLLTDAVDEPGVEGVIALVDTCHATGGMPDMRRITGGVRAGRTRMSVVTAAAAGQEARDMRLSFALVAALREGLAGAHTTVYADALLIENLRGRVKGQAIGRFEYDNDPFVAEGLWLARNVRSAPGAGGGVVGPAGMGDLEQAVSMWRADMRLPTPRTRGDLDELYTFAREGQVDDSADPHWRDRVIQVVETLLTCADTVSLLNTVLADVLTSDLLREARQLAGLPPEAEGSELLRGLVEYAALRASGVDDPRWKAPARFVAALAELSGSADVVAQLRGWAGDLGAVTEFNDARTELTRKRQQGELRLVVSLAGALTDWPEEVDAWLVGTGERLPVHHRFRCESADRLGTGRAIGAVLAWARGRLPSPEQLVNVDVAAPAHLLARWQPEEEQVGRRLLGVNHDVVVRWSGRMDPAEENAEMNDAARKALRTMASCGAVSVEWIGVSVLDDRKGLERGLMTGRYDTAVGLDHHPDTLQDALEQLLPYAPIILWPRPGTRAAGALPSLVRQHWHSLPDGLPAAYRQRWSPEHEGCGTCLGDVRAVWHDEAWLEFCRPFEQRIVVGPEEEW
;
A
#
# COMPACT_ATOMS: atom_id res chain seq x y z
N MET A 1 19.28 -6.53 10.31
CA MET A 1 20.67 -6.13 10.03
C MET A 1 20.69 -5.58 8.62
N THR A 2 20.92 -4.27 8.47
CA THR A 2 20.93 -3.55 7.19
C THR A 2 22.34 -3.61 6.61
N ASP A 3 22.68 -4.70 5.92
CA ASP A 3 23.97 -4.81 5.24
C ASP A 3 23.82 -4.30 3.81
N GLY A 4 23.79 -2.97 3.66
CA GLY A 4 23.90 -2.34 2.34
C GLY A 4 25.35 -2.40 1.88
N GLN A 5 25.59 -2.82 0.64
CA GLN A 5 26.91 -2.84 0.00
C GLN A 5 27.66 -1.51 0.25
N ARG A 6 28.87 -1.59 0.83
CA ARG A 6 29.72 -0.42 1.10
C ARG A 6 30.30 0.10 -0.22
N ARG A 7 30.38 1.42 -0.38
CA ARG A 7 30.82 2.06 -1.62
C ARG A 7 31.73 3.24 -1.35
N HIS A 8 32.82 3.34 -2.09
CA HIS A 8 33.78 4.44 -2.02
C HIS A 8 33.76 5.24 -3.32
N VAL A 9 34.13 6.52 -3.23
CA VAL A 9 34.23 7.39 -4.42
C VAL A 9 35.54 8.17 -4.45
N LEU A 10 36.05 8.42 -5.65
CA LEU A 10 37.09 9.41 -5.94
C LEU A 10 36.71 10.16 -7.22
N VAL A 11 36.55 11.48 -7.13
CA VAL A 11 36.34 12.38 -8.27
C VAL A 11 37.55 13.28 -8.43
N VAL A 12 38.20 13.25 -9.59
CA VAL A 12 39.37 14.07 -9.92
C VAL A 12 39.03 15.02 -11.05
N GLY A 13 39.00 16.32 -10.75
CA GLY A 13 38.89 17.40 -11.74
C GLY A 13 40.23 18.11 -11.90
N ALA A 14 41.04 17.70 -12.88
CA ALA A 14 42.39 18.24 -13.07
C ALA A 14 42.46 19.22 -14.25
N GLN A 15 43.02 20.40 -14.01
CA GLN A 15 43.26 21.40 -15.05
C GLN A 15 44.72 21.37 -15.49
N CYS A 16 44.97 21.02 -16.75
CA CYS A 16 46.28 21.15 -17.37
C CYS A 16 46.57 22.61 -17.74
N THR A 17 47.74 23.12 -17.36
CA THR A 17 48.14 24.52 -17.61
C THR A 17 48.57 24.78 -19.05
N ALA A 18 49.06 23.74 -19.74
CA ALA A 18 49.44 23.80 -21.16
C ALA A 18 48.25 23.76 -22.13
N MET A 19 47.04 23.54 -21.62
CA MET A 19 45.81 23.37 -22.40
C MET A 19 44.82 24.50 -22.12
N ARG A 20 43.80 24.65 -22.98
CA ARG A 20 42.73 25.63 -22.78
C ARG A 20 42.05 25.42 -21.42
N LYS A 21 41.75 26.51 -20.70
CA LYS A 21 41.02 26.46 -19.43
C LYS A 21 39.62 25.85 -19.64
N LEU A 22 39.29 24.84 -18.84
CA LEU A 22 37.96 24.21 -18.76
C LEU A 22 37.15 24.95 -17.70
N SER A 23 36.43 25.99 -18.11
CA SER A 23 35.73 26.92 -17.19
C SER A 23 34.71 26.25 -16.27
N ARG A 24 34.13 25.12 -16.68
CA ARG A 24 33.10 24.38 -15.93
C ARG A 24 33.61 23.12 -15.23
N LEU A 25 34.92 22.87 -15.23
CA LEU A 25 35.51 21.66 -14.67
C LEU A 25 35.19 21.50 -13.18
N GLU A 26 35.46 22.54 -12.39
CA GLU A 26 35.22 22.50 -10.94
C GLU A 26 33.73 22.36 -10.61
N GLU A 27 32.86 23.03 -11.38
CA GLU A 27 31.41 22.93 -11.25
C GLU A 27 30.94 21.49 -11.50
N ALA A 28 31.36 20.88 -12.60
CA ALA A 28 31.00 19.51 -12.97
C ALA A 28 31.48 18.49 -11.94
N ALA A 29 32.74 18.60 -11.50
CA ALA A 29 33.33 17.68 -10.55
C ALA A 29 32.68 17.77 -9.15
N ARG A 30 32.39 18.99 -8.66
CA ARG A 30 31.64 19.18 -7.40
C ARG A 30 30.22 18.64 -7.50
N ALA A 31 29.53 18.90 -8.61
CA ALA A 31 28.16 18.42 -8.81
C ALA A 31 28.09 16.89 -8.87
N LEU A 32 29.03 16.25 -9.57
CA LEU A 32 29.13 14.80 -9.66
C LEU A 32 29.47 14.17 -8.30
N HIS A 33 30.49 14.69 -7.62
CA HIS A 33 30.84 14.23 -6.27
C HIS A 33 29.67 14.37 -5.29
N GLY A 34 28.96 15.50 -5.32
CA GLY A 34 27.79 15.73 -4.47
C GLY A 34 26.64 14.74 -4.72
N VAL A 35 26.41 14.31 -5.96
CA VAL A 35 25.40 13.29 -6.26
C VAL A 35 25.87 11.89 -5.84
N LEU A 36 27.13 11.56 -6.10
CA LEU A 36 27.68 10.25 -5.75
C LEU A 36 27.79 10.04 -4.22
N THR A 37 28.01 11.10 -3.46
CA THR A 37 28.10 11.05 -1.98
C THR A 37 26.78 11.29 -1.26
N ASN A 38 25.72 11.68 -1.98
CA ASN A 38 24.41 11.87 -1.37
C ASN A 38 23.86 10.51 -0.88
N PRO A 39 23.50 10.36 0.41
CA PRO A 39 23.01 9.09 0.97
C PRO A 39 21.76 8.53 0.29
N ALA A 40 20.90 9.39 -0.26
CA ALA A 40 19.69 9.00 -0.97
C ALA A 40 19.93 8.65 -2.45
N LEU A 41 21.09 9.04 -3.01
CA LEU A 41 21.45 8.83 -4.41
C LEU A 41 22.61 7.83 -4.53
N GLY A 42 23.85 8.31 -4.66
CA GLY A 42 25.01 7.44 -4.85
C GLY A 42 25.41 6.67 -3.60
N ALA A 43 25.13 7.19 -2.40
CA ALA A 43 25.45 6.57 -1.12
C ALA A 43 26.93 6.15 -0.96
N CYS A 44 27.85 6.76 -1.72
CA CYS A 44 29.28 6.52 -1.56
C CYS A 44 29.80 7.26 -0.32
N THR A 45 30.65 6.59 0.46
CA THR A 45 31.32 7.15 1.62
C THR A 45 32.33 8.22 1.18
N PRO A 46 32.16 9.50 1.57
CA PRO A 46 33.15 10.54 1.30
C PRO A 46 34.39 10.36 2.20
N ARG A 47 35.56 10.64 1.65
CA ARG A 47 36.83 10.74 2.38
C ARG A 47 37.30 12.20 2.44
N ASN A 48 37.87 12.58 3.58
CA ASN A 48 38.46 13.89 3.85
C ASN A 48 39.99 13.78 4.00
N GLY A 49 40.71 14.91 3.95
CA GLY A 49 42.17 14.98 4.12
C GLY A 49 42.92 15.20 2.81
N ALA A 50 44.25 14.98 2.84
CA ALA A 50 45.14 15.23 1.71
C ALA A 50 44.81 14.40 0.45
N HIS A 51 44.20 13.22 0.63
CA HIS A 51 43.72 12.33 -0.42
C HIS A 51 42.20 12.15 -0.33
N GLY A 52 41.49 13.27 -0.20
CA GLY A 52 40.03 13.29 -0.12
C GLY A 52 39.36 12.68 -1.36
N SER A 53 38.07 12.38 -1.20
CA SER A 53 37.21 11.81 -2.27
C SER A 53 36.90 12.78 -3.42
N LEU A 54 37.32 14.04 -3.31
CA LEU A 54 37.24 15.06 -4.34
C LEU A 54 38.57 15.80 -4.45
N LEU A 55 39.24 15.68 -5.60
CA LEU A 55 40.45 16.42 -5.93
C LEU A 55 40.18 17.40 -7.05
N LEU A 56 40.50 18.68 -6.83
CA LEU A 56 40.26 19.76 -7.79
C LEU A 56 41.47 20.65 -7.93
N GLY A 57 41.72 21.10 -9.15
CA GLY A 57 42.48 22.32 -9.40
C GLY A 57 43.59 22.20 -10.42
N SER A 58 44.28 23.32 -10.62
CA SER A 58 45.36 23.49 -11.58
C SER A 58 46.76 23.27 -10.99
N ALA A 59 46.85 22.77 -9.75
CA ALA A 59 48.11 22.43 -9.09
C ALA A 59 48.32 20.91 -8.93
N LEU A 60 47.33 20.10 -9.30
CA LEU A 60 47.41 18.64 -9.19
C LEU A 60 48.55 18.08 -10.03
N THR A 61 49.35 17.22 -9.43
CA THR A 61 50.44 16.48 -10.08
C THR A 61 50.03 15.04 -10.35
N THR A 62 50.85 14.32 -11.12
CA THR A 62 50.60 12.90 -11.39
C THR A 62 50.71 12.07 -10.12
N GLU A 63 51.57 12.46 -9.18
CA GLU A 63 51.72 11.75 -7.91
C GLU A 63 50.53 12.00 -6.99
N ASP A 64 49.96 13.21 -6.96
CA ASP A 64 48.76 13.50 -6.17
C ASP A 64 47.59 12.59 -6.56
N VAL A 65 47.36 12.45 -7.87
CA VAL A 65 46.29 11.60 -8.40
C VAL A 65 46.60 10.12 -8.17
N ARG A 66 47.85 9.66 -8.39
CA ARG A 66 48.23 8.26 -8.09
C ARG A 66 48.05 7.94 -6.61
N ALA A 67 48.51 8.80 -5.71
CA ALA A 67 48.38 8.62 -4.28
C ALA A 67 46.91 8.55 -3.85
N ALA A 68 46.06 9.44 -4.40
CA ALA A 68 44.63 9.42 -4.09
C ALA A 68 43.91 8.18 -4.63
N VAL A 69 44.27 7.69 -5.81
CA VAL A 69 43.72 6.44 -6.35
C VAL A 69 44.16 5.25 -5.49
N ARG A 70 45.45 5.15 -5.13
CA ARG A 70 45.96 4.10 -4.23
C ARG A 70 45.22 4.11 -2.90
N GLU A 71 44.98 5.29 -2.34
CA GLU A 71 44.24 5.44 -1.09
C GLU A 71 42.77 5.04 -1.23
N ALA A 72 42.11 5.42 -2.34
CA ALA A 72 40.73 5.01 -2.61
C ALA A 72 40.59 3.49 -2.76
N VAL A 73 41.55 2.86 -3.44
CA VAL A 73 41.65 1.39 -3.60
C VAL A 73 41.89 0.72 -2.24
N ARG A 74 42.80 1.26 -1.42
CA ARG A 74 43.08 0.75 -0.06
C ARG A 74 41.81 0.75 0.80
N CYS A 75 41.06 1.84 0.81
CA CYS A 75 39.80 1.93 1.57
C CYS A 75 38.74 0.97 1.02
N ALA A 76 38.59 0.88 -0.31
CA ALA A 76 37.63 -0.04 -0.93
C ALA A 76 37.97 -1.51 -0.59
N ARG A 77 39.25 -1.86 -0.58
CA ARG A 77 39.73 -3.17 -0.15
C ARG A 77 39.40 -3.47 1.31
N GLU A 78 39.69 -2.53 2.22
CA GLU A 78 39.46 -2.74 3.66
C GLU A 78 37.99 -2.95 3.98
N ASP A 79 37.09 -2.32 3.23
CA ASP A 79 35.65 -2.42 3.40
C ASP A 79 34.98 -3.50 2.55
N ASN A 80 35.73 -4.22 1.71
CA ASN A 80 35.19 -5.12 0.68
C ASN A 80 34.10 -4.43 -0.19
N ALA A 81 34.44 -3.26 -0.70
CA ALA A 81 33.50 -2.30 -1.27
C ALA A 81 33.71 -2.06 -2.77
N VAL A 82 32.68 -1.53 -3.42
CA VAL A 82 32.75 -1.01 -4.79
C VAL A 82 33.42 0.37 -4.79
N LEU A 83 34.33 0.61 -5.75
CA LEU A 83 34.97 1.91 -5.97
C LEU A 83 34.40 2.61 -7.20
N VAL A 84 33.86 3.81 -7.02
CA VAL A 84 33.48 4.73 -8.11
C VAL A 84 34.61 5.72 -8.37
N LEU A 85 35.22 5.68 -9.55
CA LEU A 85 36.34 6.54 -9.94
C LEU A 85 35.95 7.44 -11.11
N ALA A 86 35.95 8.75 -10.91
CA ALA A 86 35.64 9.72 -11.95
C ALA A 86 36.86 10.59 -12.30
N LEU A 87 37.23 10.63 -13.58
CA LEU A 87 38.34 11.44 -14.11
C LEU A 87 37.78 12.47 -15.10
N LEU A 88 37.84 13.75 -14.72
CA LEU A 88 37.31 14.88 -15.48
C LEU A 88 38.45 15.84 -15.82
N GLY A 89 38.60 16.19 -17.10
CA GLY A 89 39.62 17.14 -17.52
C GLY A 89 40.15 16.89 -18.93
N HIS A 90 41.41 17.28 -19.13
CA HIS A 90 42.08 17.05 -20.41
C HIS A 90 42.63 15.63 -20.50
N GLY A 91 42.60 15.09 -21.70
CA GLY A 91 43.20 13.80 -22.03
C GLY A 91 43.75 13.81 -23.44
N PHE A 92 44.78 13.02 -23.68
CA PHE A 92 45.35 12.86 -25.01
C PHE A 92 45.70 11.41 -25.30
N THR A 93 45.77 11.07 -26.57
CA THR A 93 46.30 9.80 -27.09
C THR A 93 47.57 10.08 -27.88
N PRO A 94 48.72 9.47 -27.55
CA PRO A 94 49.93 9.65 -28.33
C PRO A 94 49.75 9.22 -29.79
N PRO A 95 50.48 9.81 -30.75
CA PRO A 95 50.47 9.34 -32.13
C PRO A 95 50.81 7.85 -32.18
N LEU A 96 50.03 7.08 -32.95
CA LEU A 96 50.18 5.61 -33.13
C LEU A 96 49.80 4.74 -31.91
N GLN A 97 49.31 5.33 -30.81
CA GLN A 97 48.79 4.60 -29.66
C GLN A 97 47.31 4.89 -29.44
N ALA A 98 46.57 3.91 -28.93
CA ALA A 98 45.16 4.06 -28.58
C ALA A 98 44.94 4.40 -27.11
N ASP A 99 46.00 4.38 -26.29
CA ASP A 99 45.91 4.57 -24.84
C ASP A 99 45.65 6.03 -24.47
N LEU A 100 44.66 6.24 -23.60
CA LEU A 100 44.35 7.54 -23.03
C LEU A 100 45.28 7.89 -21.87
N TYR A 101 45.84 9.09 -21.95
CA TYR A 101 46.61 9.72 -20.88
C TYR A 101 45.85 10.91 -20.30
N PHE A 102 45.47 10.82 -19.02
CA PHE A 102 44.83 11.88 -18.26
C PHE A 102 45.84 12.95 -17.85
N MET A 103 45.55 14.21 -18.20
CA MET A 103 46.45 15.34 -18.05
C MET A 103 46.18 16.10 -16.75
N VAL A 104 47.25 16.39 -16.03
CA VAL A 104 47.27 17.20 -14.80
C VAL A 104 48.03 18.51 -15.05
N ALA A 105 48.31 19.30 -14.02
CA ALA A 105 48.82 20.67 -14.13
C ALA A 105 50.01 20.83 -15.08
N GLY A 106 51.03 19.97 -14.92
CA GLY A 106 52.29 20.01 -15.68
C GLY A 106 52.35 19.07 -16.89
N SER A 107 51.23 18.45 -17.28
CA SER A 107 51.21 17.50 -18.40
C SER A 107 51.40 18.19 -19.75
N THR A 108 51.99 17.47 -20.70
CA THR A 108 52.12 17.89 -22.11
C THR A 108 51.77 16.72 -23.02
N THR A 109 51.28 17.00 -24.23
CA THR A 109 50.96 15.96 -25.23
C THR A 109 52.21 15.30 -25.83
N GLY A 110 53.39 15.90 -25.65
CA GLY A 110 54.67 15.38 -26.12
C GLY A 110 55.35 14.39 -25.16
N SER A 111 54.79 14.16 -23.96
CA SER A 111 55.40 13.27 -22.97
C SER A 111 54.34 12.48 -22.19
N THR A 112 54.27 11.17 -22.45
CA THR A 112 53.40 10.23 -21.72
C THR A 112 53.77 10.10 -20.25
N ILE A 113 55.04 10.35 -19.89
CA ILE A 113 55.53 10.35 -18.49
C ILE A 113 54.90 11.48 -17.68
N SER A 114 54.56 12.60 -18.34
CA SER A 114 53.97 13.76 -17.68
C SER A 114 52.48 13.61 -17.36
N ALA A 115 51.86 12.49 -17.73
CA ALA A 115 50.43 12.23 -17.63
C ALA A 115 50.15 10.80 -17.12
N LEU A 116 48.87 10.47 -16.90
CA LEU A 116 48.48 9.20 -16.29
C LEU A 116 47.78 8.30 -17.30
N ASN A 117 48.34 7.12 -17.57
CA ASN A 117 47.66 6.10 -18.38
C ASN A 117 46.40 5.60 -17.65
N VAL A 118 45.23 5.90 -18.21
CA VAL A 118 43.94 5.62 -17.58
C VAL A 118 43.63 4.12 -17.58
N GLY A 119 43.89 3.43 -18.69
CA GLY A 119 43.65 1.98 -18.78
C GLY A 119 44.46 1.19 -17.75
N GLN A 120 45.72 1.56 -17.54
CA GLN A 120 46.56 0.96 -16.50
C GLN A 120 46.02 1.25 -15.09
N LEU A 121 45.66 2.50 -14.82
CA LEU A 121 45.11 2.91 -13.52
C LEU A 121 43.84 2.12 -13.15
N LEU A 122 42.94 1.92 -14.11
CA LEU A 122 41.72 1.14 -13.92
C LEU A 122 42.00 -0.36 -13.74
N THR A 123 42.96 -0.90 -14.51
CA THR A 123 43.39 -2.29 -14.40
C THR A 123 43.96 -2.57 -13.00
N ASP A 124 44.85 -1.70 -12.50
CA ASP A 124 45.45 -1.83 -11.17
C ASP A 124 44.38 -1.76 -10.06
N ALA A 125 43.39 -0.87 -10.21
CA ALA A 125 42.33 -0.71 -9.22
C ALA A 125 41.37 -1.91 -9.13
N VAL A 126 41.01 -2.51 -10.27
CA VAL A 126 40.05 -3.63 -10.30
C VAL A 126 40.70 -4.97 -9.94
N ASP A 127 42.00 -5.12 -10.20
CA ASP A 127 42.75 -6.34 -9.91
C ASP A 127 43.24 -6.42 -8.45
N GLU A 128 43.08 -5.36 -7.66
CA GLU A 128 43.40 -5.38 -6.22
C GLU A 128 42.48 -6.36 -5.46
N PRO A 129 43.03 -7.35 -4.74
CA PRO A 129 42.23 -8.27 -3.92
C PRO A 129 41.46 -7.52 -2.84
N GLY A 130 40.16 -7.83 -2.70
CA GLY A 130 39.26 -7.19 -1.73
C GLY A 130 38.50 -5.98 -2.27
N VAL A 131 38.82 -5.46 -3.46
CA VAL A 131 37.93 -4.50 -4.13
C VAL A 131 36.80 -5.28 -4.80
N GLU A 132 35.54 -5.00 -4.46
CA GLU A 132 34.41 -5.79 -4.98
C GLU A 132 34.16 -5.53 -6.49
N GLY A 133 34.38 -4.28 -6.91
CA GLY A 133 34.33 -3.88 -8.31
C GLY A 133 34.63 -2.40 -8.52
N VAL A 134 34.82 -1.99 -9.77
CA VAL A 134 35.16 -0.60 -10.14
C VAL A 134 34.17 -0.03 -11.14
N ILE A 135 33.62 1.14 -10.85
CA ILE A 135 32.80 1.92 -11.80
C ILE A 135 33.57 3.17 -12.18
N ALA A 136 34.01 3.25 -13.44
CA ALA A 136 34.81 4.35 -13.95
C ALA A 136 33.97 5.32 -14.81
N LEU A 137 34.10 6.62 -14.54
CA LEU A 137 33.47 7.70 -15.29
C LEU A 137 34.58 8.57 -15.90
N VAL A 138 34.75 8.55 -17.22
CA VAL A 138 35.85 9.23 -17.90
C VAL A 138 35.31 10.34 -18.81
N ASP A 139 35.44 11.58 -18.35
CA ASP A 139 35.00 12.80 -19.07
C ASP A 139 36.22 13.61 -19.55
N THR A 140 36.86 13.06 -20.59
CA THR A 140 38.03 13.63 -21.26
C THR A 140 37.87 13.54 -22.76
N CYS A 141 38.67 14.31 -23.52
CA CYS A 141 38.87 14.01 -24.94
C CYS A 141 39.44 12.59 -25.10
N HIS A 142 39.12 11.92 -26.21
CA HIS A 142 39.60 10.59 -26.54
C HIS A 142 39.28 9.51 -25.49
N ALA A 143 38.18 9.68 -24.73
CA ALA A 143 37.89 8.90 -23.52
C ALA A 143 37.86 7.38 -23.72
N THR A 144 37.40 6.87 -24.88
CA THR A 144 37.43 5.41 -25.17
C THR A 144 38.85 4.82 -25.22
N GLY A 145 39.90 5.63 -25.41
CA GLY A 145 41.28 5.16 -25.26
C GLY A 145 41.65 4.77 -23.82
N GLY A 146 40.81 5.13 -22.84
CA GLY A 146 40.99 4.77 -21.44
C GLY A 146 40.44 3.40 -21.07
N MET A 147 39.98 2.62 -22.05
CA MET A 147 39.52 1.25 -21.82
C MET A 147 40.67 0.38 -21.33
N PRO A 148 40.47 -0.40 -20.27
CA PRO A 148 41.52 -1.25 -19.71
C PRO A 148 41.79 -2.47 -20.59
N ASP A 149 43.01 -3.00 -20.50
CA ASP A 149 43.46 -4.15 -21.28
C ASP A 149 42.86 -5.44 -20.73
N MET A 150 41.90 -6.01 -21.47
CA MET A 150 41.23 -7.27 -21.15
C MET A 150 42.20 -8.41 -20.82
N ARG A 151 43.34 -8.49 -21.52
CA ARG A 151 44.32 -9.57 -21.29
C ARG A 151 44.93 -9.46 -19.90
N ARG A 152 45.17 -8.23 -19.43
CA ARG A 152 45.71 -7.96 -18.09
C ARG A 152 44.70 -8.26 -17.00
N ILE A 153 43.42 -7.96 -17.24
CA ILE A 153 42.35 -8.29 -16.29
C ILE A 153 42.17 -9.80 -16.18
N THR A 154 42.09 -10.51 -17.31
CA THR A 154 41.91 -11.97 -17.31
C THR A 154 43.12 -12.73 -16.72
N GLY A 155 44.33 -12.21 -16.92
CA GLY A 155 45.58 -12.80 -16.41
C GLY A 155 46.09 -12.20 -15.11
N GLY A 156 45.31 -11.32 -14.46
CA GLY A 156 45.71 -10.58 -13.27
C GLY A 156 45.74 -11.42 -11.99
N VAL A 157 46.08 -10.77 -10.88
CA VAL A 157 46.15 -11.35 -9.53
C VAL A 157 44.86 -12.07 -9.14
N ARG A 158 43.71 -11.58 -9.62
CA ARG A 158 42.39 -12.18 -9.36
C ARG A 158 41.97 -13.23 -10.39
N ALA A 159 42.87 -13.66 -11.28
CA ALA A 159 42.62 -14.65 -12.33
C ALA A 159 41.35 -14.35 -13.15
N GLY A 160 41.11 -13.06 -13.44
CA GLY A 160 39.94 -12.61 -14.18
C GLY A 160 38.63 -12.56 -13.41
N ARG A 161 38.59 -12.92 -12.12
CA ARG A 161 37.39 -12.81 -11.26
C ARG A 161 37.22 -11.39 -10.72
N THR A 162 36.94 -10.46 -11.63
CA THR A 162 36.79 -9.04 -11.34
C THR A 162 35.51 -8.49 -11.98
N ARG A 163 35.08 -7.34 -11.48
CA ARG A 163 33.84 -6.68 -11.90
C ARG A 163 34.13 -5.21 -12.20
N MET A 164 33.73 -4.74 -13.38
CA MET A 164 34.03 -3.38 -13.82
C MET A 164 33.00 -2.85 -14.80
N SER A 165 32.71 -1.56 -14.68
CA SER A 165 31.90 -0.80 -15.64
C SER A 165 32.59 0.53 -15.95
N VAL A 166 32.66 0.91 -17.23
CA VAL A 166 33.30 2.16 -17.68
C VAL A 166 32.34 2.94 -18.57
N VAL A 167 32.11 4.21 -18.25
CA VAL A 167 31.35 5.16 -19.07
C VAL A 167 32.28 6.27 -19.58
N THR A 168 32.26 6.54 -20.88
CA THR A 168 33.19 7.47 -21.54
C THR A 168 32.46 8.59 -22.28
N ALA A 169 33.02 9.80 -22.24
CA ALA A 169 32.40 11.00 -22.81
C ALA A 169 32.60 11.16 -24.32
N ALA A 170 33.53 10.42 -24.95
CA ALA A 170 33.86 10.56 -26.36
C ALA A 170 34.55 9.30 -26.89
N ALA A 171 34.38 9.06 -28.20
CA ALA A 171 35.14 8.05 -28.93
C ALA A 171 36.65 8.36 -28.93
N ALA A 172 37.49 7.34 -29.18
CA ALA A 172 38.95 7.47 -29.15
C ALA A 172 39.52 8.52 -30.12
N GLY A 173 38.83 8.86 -31.21
CA GLY A 173 39.22 9.91 -32.16
C GLY A 173 38.50 11.25 -31.99
N GLN A 174 37.71 11.43 -30.92
CA GLN A 174 36.79 12.56 -30.75
C GLN A 174 37.13 13.40 -29.50
N GLU A 175 36.97 14.72 -29.62
CA GLU A 175 37.04 15.63 -28.48
C GLU A 175 35.78 15.57 -27.61
N ALA A 176 35.96 15.63 -26.30
CA ALA A 176 34.87 15.89 -25.36
C ALA A 176 34.78 17.39 -25.06
N ARG A 177 33.57 17.93 -24.87
CA ARG A 177 33.35 19.37 -24.68
C ARG A 177 32.54 19.66 -23.44
N ASP A 178 32.86 20.78 -22.79
CA ASP A 178 32.09 21.43 -21.71
C ASP A 178 31.66 20.52 -20.54
N MET A 179 32.35 19.39 -20.31
CA MET A 179 32.00 18.39 -19.31
C MET A 179 30.55 17.86 -19.46
N ARG A 180 30.06 17.77 -20.71
CA ARG A 180 28.65 17.45 -21.00
C ARG A 180 28.24 16.08 -20.47
N LEU A 181 29.14 15.08 -20.46
CA LEU A 181 28.84 13.79 -19.86
C LEU A 181 28.55 13.95 -18.38
N SER A 182 29.45 14.61 -17.64
CA SER A 182 29.31 14.79 -16.19
C SER A 182 28.03 15.53 -15.83
N PHE A 183 27.69 16.62 -16.55
CA PHE A 183 26.44 17.34 -16.31
C PHE A 183 25.20 16.52 -16.67
N ALA A 184 25.21 15.80 -17.80
CA ALA A 184 24.10 14.95 -18.19
C ALA A 184 23.89 13.80 -17.20
N LEU A 185 24.98 13.24 -16.67
CA LEU A 185 24.94 12.19 -15.66
C LEU A 185 24.38 12.72 -14.34
N VAL A 186 24.87 13.87 -13.87
CA VAL A 186 24.32 14.52 -12.67
C VAL A 186 22.82 14.77 -12.80
N ALA A 187 22.37 15.26 -13.96
CA ALA A 187 20.95 15.47 -14.22
C ALA A 187 20.17 14.14 -14.22
N ALA A 188 20.65 13.13 -14.93
CA ALA A 188 20.02 11.81 -14.98
C ALA A 188 19.90 11.15 -13.60
N LEU A 189 20.93 11.25 -12.76
CA LEU A 189 20.91 10.68 -11.41
C LEU A 189 20.02 11.46 -10.43
N ARG A 190 19.87 12.79 -10.62
CA ARG A 190 18.97 13.62 -9.79
C ARG A 190 17.50 13.51 -10.20
N GLU A 191 17.23 13.32 -11.49
CA GLU A 191 15.87 13.21 -12.03
C GLU A 191 15.36 11.76 -12.02
N GLY A 192 16.29 10.80 -11.96
CA GLY A 192 16.03 9.38 -12.10
C GLY A 192 15.81 8.96 -13.55
N LEU A 193 15.93 7.65 -13.79
CA LEU A 193 15.72 7.05 -15.10
C LEU A 193 14.36 6.35 -15.14
N ALA A 194 13.54 6.69 -16.13
CA ALA A 194 12.34 5.93 -16.45
C ALA A 194 12.76 4.54 -16.97
N GLY A 195 12.11 3.49 -16.46
CA GLY A 195 12.44 2.10 -16.81
C GLY A 195 13.60 1.49 -16.02
N ALA A 196 14.34 2.26 -15.22
CA ALA A 196 15.31 1.71 -14.28
C ALA A 196 14.61 1.29 -12.98
N HIS A 197 15.09 0.21 -12.34
CA HIS A 197 14.63 -0.26 -11.02
C HIS A 197 15.01 0.73 -9.89
N THR A 198 15.12 0.23 -8.65
CA THR A 198 15.57 1.00 -7.46
C THR A 198 16.98 1.56 -7.58
N THR A 199 17.77 1.03 -8.51
CA THR A 199 19.16 1.41 -8.79
C THR A 199 19.36 1.68 -10.28
N VAL A 200 20.27 2.62 -10.57
CA VAL A 200 20.74 2.99 -11.90
C VAL A 200 22.07 2.28 -12.13
N TYR A 201 22.18 1.48 -13.18
CA TYR A 201 23.40 0.81 -13.59
C TYR A 201 24.08 1.59 -14.73
N ALA A 202 25.35 1.28 -15.00
CA ALA A 202 26.07 1.81 -16.15
C ALA A 202 25.70 1.06 -17.45
N ASP A 203 24.40 0.81 -17.68
CA ASP A 203 23.83 -0.11 -18.67
C ASP A 203 23.39 0.57 -19.98
N ALA A 204 22.71 -0.17 -20.87
CA ALA A 204 22.19 0.37 -22.12
C ALA A 204 21.18 1.52 -21.88
N LEU A 205 20.33 1.40 -20.86
CA LEU A 205 19.31 2.39 -20.53
C LEU A 205 19.92 3.72 -20.10
N LEU A 206 20.91 3.70 -19.20
CA LEU A 206 21.63 4.92 -18.84
C LEU A 206 22.31 5.55 -20.08
N ILE A 207 22.94 4.72 -20.92
CA ILE A 207 23.68 5.22 -22.08
C ILE A 207 22.76 5.85 -23.13
N GLU A 208 21.59 5.26 -23.37
CA GLU A 208 20.56 5.85 -24.25
C GLU A 208 20.05 7.18 -23.70
N ASN A 209 19.79 7.25 -22.39
CA ASN A 209 19.39 8.50 -21.75
C ASN A 209 20.46 9.59 -21.91
N LEU A 210 21.73 9.23 -21.68
CA LEU A 210 22.86 10.14 -21.84
C LEU A 210 23.03 10.59 -23.30
N ARG A 211 22.88 9.70 -24.28
CA ARG A 211 22.92 10.03 -25.72
C ARG A 211 21.76 10.93 -26.14
N GLY A 212 20.61 10.81 -25.48
CA GLY A 212 19.49 11.74 -25.62
C GLY A 212 19.87 13.17 -25.24
N ARG A 213 20.59 13.33 -24.12
CA ARG A 213 20.98 14.62 -23.53
C ARG A 213 22.25 15.23 -24.13
N VAL A 214 23.23 14.40 -24.49
CA VAL A 214 24.55 14.84 -24.97
C VAL A 214 24.59 14.79 -26.49
N LYS A 215 24.49 15.96 -27.13
CA LYS A 215 24.61 16.09 -28.58
C LYS A 215 26.06 16.33 -29.00
N GLY A 216 26.50 15.65 -30.07
CA GLY A 216 27.80 15.86 -30.70
C GLY A 216 28.98 15.13 -30.04
N GLN A 217 28.73 14.22 -29.11
CA GLN A 217 29.75 13.35 -28.50
C GLN A 217 29.26 11.90 -28.48
N ALA A 218 30.16 10.96 -28.79
CA ALA A 218 29.87 9.53 -28.75
C ALA A 218 30.10 9.01 -27.33
N ILE A 219 29.01 8.88 -26.56
CA ILE A 219 29.04 8.26 -25.23
C ILE A 219 29.23 6.75 -25.39
N GLY A 220 30.29 6.22 -24.79
CA GLY A 220 30.66 4.80 -24.81
C GLY A 220 30.47 4.13 -23.46
N ARG A 221 30.25 2.81 -23.49
CA ARG A 221 30.12 1.92 -22.34
C ARG A 221 30.98 0.68 -22.54
N PHE A 222 31.55 0.20 -21.45
CA PHE A 222 32.21 -1.09 -21.37
C PHE A 222 31.83 -1.76 -20.04
N GLU A 223 31.59 -3.06 -20.06
CA GLU A 223 31.30 -3.85 -18.87
C GLU A 223 32.07 -5.17 -18.92
N TYR A 224 32.63 -5.55 -17.78
CA TYR A 224 33.27 -6.84 -17.55
C TYR A 224 32.80 -7.36 -16.20
N ASP A 225 32.12 -8.50 -16.18
CA ASP A 225 31.73 -9.19 -14.94
C ASP A 225 31.97 -10.68 -15.13
N ASN A 226 32.86 -11.23 -14.31
CA ASN A 226 33.20 -12.65 -14.32
C ASN A 226 33.28 -13.21 -12.90
N ASP A 227 32.50 -12.63 -11.96
CA ASP A 227 32.35 -13.18 -10.61
C ASP A 227 31.04 -13.97 -10.49
N PRO A 228 31.08 -15.31 -10.47
CA PRO A 228 29.88 -16.14 -10.52
C PRO A 228 29.07 -16.18 -9.21
N PHE A 229 29.57 -15.53 -8.15
CA PHE A 229 28.95 -15.59 -6.82
C PHE A 229 28.15 -14.35 -6.44
N VAL A 230 28.12 -13.30 -7.27
CA VAL A 230 27.42 -12.05 -6.96
C VAL A 230 26.13 -11.94 -7.77
N ALA A 231 25.00 -11.77 -7.07
CA ALA A 231 23.67 -11.74 -7.67
C ALA A 231 23.27 -10.38 -8.27
N GLU A 232 23.88 -9.28 -7.81
CA GLU A 232 23.53 -7.91 -8.23
C GLU A 232 24.65 -7.26 -9.04
N GLY A 233 24.30 -6.54 -10.11
CA GLY A 233 25.23 -5.76 -10.95
C GLY A 233 25.93 -4.60 -10.22
N LEU A 234 26.94 -4.01 -10.84
CA LEU A 234 27.59 -2.78 -10.32
C LEU A 234 26.70 -1.56 -10.54
N TRP A 235 25.83 -1.27 -9.56
CA TRP A 235 24.97 -0.08 -9.61
C TRP A 235 25.77 1.20 -9.37
N LEU A 236 25.39 2.28 -10.04
CA LEU A 236 26.00 3.61 -9.97
C LEU A 236 25.35 4.48 -8.88
N ALA A 237 24.02 4.59 -8.86
CA ALA A 237 23.27 5.33 -7.85
C ALA A 237 21.86 4.75 -7.64
N ARG A 238 21.17 5.13 -6.58
CA ARG A 238 19.74 4.83 -6.39
C ARG A 238 18.92 5.67 -7.37
N ASN A 239 17.86 5.08 -7.91
CA ASN A 239 16.94 5.76 -8.80
C ASN A 239 15.90 6.55 -7.99
N VAL A 240 15.92 7.87 -8.05
CA VAL A 240 14.96 8.72 -7.30
C VAL A 240 13.51 8.54 -7.72
N ARG A 241 13.26 8.07 -8.95
CA ARG A 241 11.91 7.73 -9.41
C ARG A 241 11.36 6.48 -8.74
N SER A 242 12.24 5.69 -8.13
CA SER A 242 11.91 4.56 -7.27
C SER A 242 11.94 5.00 -5.80
N ALA A 243 11.09 5.96 -5.43
CA ALA A 243 10.84 6.24 -4.01
C ALA A 243 10.17 4.99 -3.36
N PRO A 244 10.34 4.74 -2.05
CA PRO A 244 9.71 3.61 -1.38
C PRO A 244 8.18 3.75 -1.51
N GLY A 245 7.58 2.87 -2.31
CA GLY A 245 6.18 2.96 -2.76
C GLY A 245 6.01 2.96 -4.29
N ALA A 246 7.08 3.22 -5.06
CA ALA A 246 7.14 3.12 -6.52
C ALA A 246 8.09 2.01 -7.02
N GLY A 247 8.63 1.21 -6.10
CA GLY A 247 9.41 0.02 -6.41
C GLY A 247 8.50 -1.20 -6.52
N GLY A 248 7.75 -1.31 -7.60
CA GLY A 248 6.87 -2.44 -7.84
C GLY A 248 6.95 -2.82 -9.30
N GLY A 249 7.14 -4.10 -9.60
CA GLY A 249 6.85 -4.58 -10.94
C GLY A 249 5.42 -4.21 -11.36
N VAL A 250 5.08 -4.38 -12.64
CA VAL A 250 3.69 -4.24 -13.07
C VAL A 250 2.78 -5.32 -12.47
N VAL A 251 3.36 -6.30 -11.79
CA VAL A 251 2.72 -7.43 -11.12
C VAL A 251 2.98 -7.37 -9.62
N GLY A 252 1.92 -7.43 -8.83
CA GLY A 252 1.91 -7.54 -7.39
C GLY A 252 2.01 -8.99 -6.90
N PRO A 253 2.01 -9.20 -5.57
CA PRO A 253 2.25 -10.54 -5.00
C PRO A 253 1.21 -11.59 -5.40
N ALA A 254 -0.07 -11.21 -5.55
CA ALA A 254 -1.13 -12.12 -5.95
C ALA A 254 -0.94 -12.57 -7.41
N GLY A 255 -0.71 -11.62 -8.31
CA GLY A 255 -0.41 -11.89 -9.70
C GLY A 255 0.87 -12.71 -9.90
N MET A 256 1.90 -12.45 -9.10
CA MET A 256 3.16 -13.18 -9.17
C MET A 256 2.98 -14.64 -8.78
N GLY A 257 2.26 -14.91 -7.70
CA GLY A 257 2.01 -16.29 -7.27
C GLY A 257 1.25 -17.12 -8.31
N ASP A 258 0.22 -16.54 -8.93
CA ASP A 258 -0.55 -17.21 -9.99
C ASP A 258 0.30 -17.43 -11.26
N LEU A 259 1.16 -16.46 -11.61
CA LEU A 259 2.06 -16.57 -12.76
C LEU A 259 3.17 -17.61 -12.54
N GLU A 260 3.81 -17.61 -11.37
CA GLU A 260 4.82 -18.60 -10.99
C GLU A 260 4.24 -20.02 -10.98
N GLN A 261 3.02 -20.19 -10.45
CA GLN A 261 2.32 -21.46 -10.50
C GLN A 261 2.05 -21.90 -11.95
N ALA A 262 1.50 -21.02 -12.79
CA ALA A 262 1.19 -21.37 -14.18
C ALA A 262 2.46 -21.72 -14.99
N VAL A 263 3.53 -20.94 -14.82
CA VAL A 263 4.80 -21.17 -15.52
C VAL A 263 5.47 -22.44 -15.02
N SER A 264 5.54 -22.67 -13.71
CA SER A 264 6.20 -23.87 -13.17
C SER A 264 5.51 -25.17 -13.63
N MET A 265 4.19 -25.14 -13.79
CA MET A 265 3.42 -26.26 -14.33
C MET A 265 3.60 -26.44 -15.85
N TRP A 266 3.85 -25.35 -16.59
CA TRP A 266 4.13 -25.41 -18.02
C TRP A 266 5.58 -25.83 -18.33
N ARG A 267 6.56 -25.23 -17.64
CA ARG A 267 8.01 -25.44 -17.81
C ARG A 267 8.74 -25.26 -16.46
N ALA A 268 9.04 -26.37 -15.80
CA ALA A 268 9.69 -26.38 -14.48
C ALA A 268 11.08 -25.69 -14.45
N ASP A 269 11.80 -25.68 -15.58
CA ASP A 269 13.14 -25.07 -15.68
C ASP A 269 13.11 -23.56 -15.97
N MET A 270 11.95 -23.00 -16.28
CA MET A 270 11.82 -21.58 -16.61
C MET A 270 11.76 -20.73 -15.33
N ARG A 271 12.81 -19.93 -15.12
CA ARG A 271 12.84 -18.94 -14.02
C ARG A 271 12.28 -17.60 -14.49
N LEU A 272 11.44 -17.02 -13.65
CA LEU A 272 10.82 -15.73 -13.88
C LEU A 272 11.65 -14.62 -13.22
N PRO A 273 12.10 -13.56 -13.93
CA PRO A 273 12.77 -12.43 -13.28
C PRO A 273 11.85 -11.65 -12.34
N THR A 274 12.43 -11.08 -11.28
CA THR A 274 11.72 -10.30 -10.27
C THR A 274 12.51 -9.02 -9.97
N PRO A 275 11.90 -7.81 -10.05
CA PRO A 275 10.50 -7.51 -10.32
C PRO A 275 10.14 -7.57 -11.82
N ARG A 276 8.85 -7.81 -12.12
CA ARG A 276 8.34 -7.92 -13.49
C ARG A 276 8.01 -6.58 -14.14
N THR A 277 8.58 -6.30 -15.30
CA THR A 277 8.19 -5.17 -16.13
C THR A 277 7.04 -5.54 -17.08
N ARG A 278 6.37 -4.54 -17.67
CA ARG A 278 5.39 -4.78 -18.75
C ARG A 278 6.06 -5.49 -19.93
N GLY A 279 7.28 -5.08 -20.28
CA GLY A 279 8.06 -5.70 -21.35
C GLY A 279 8.29 -7.19 -21.09
N ASP A 280 8.59 -7.58 -19.85
CA ASP A 280 8.79 -8.99 -19.52
C ASP A 280 7.50 -9.82 -19.66
N LEU A 281 6.34 -9.22 -19.38
CA LEU A 281 5.04 -9.87 -19.61
C LEU A 281 4.73 -9.98 -21.10
N ASP A 282 4.98 -8.94 -21.89
CA ASP A 282 4.77 -8.97 -23.35
C ASP A 282 5.70 -10.01 -24.02
N GLU A 283 6.95 -10.11 -23.57
CA GLU A 283 7.90 -11.14 -24.02
C GLU A 283 7.41 -12.55 -23.64
N LEU A 284 6.96 -12.75 -22.40
CA LEU A 284 6.42 -14.04 -21.96
C LEU A 284 5.14 -14.42 -22.71
N TYR A 285 4.26 -13.45 -22.97
CA TYR A 285 3.05 -13.66 -23.78
C TYR A 285 3.40 -14.08 -25.20
N THR A 286 4.32 -13.35 -25.84
CA THR A 286 4.79 -13.65 -27.20
C THR A 286 5.44 -15.02 -27.25
N PHE A 287 6.32 -15.32 -26.30
CA PHE A 287 6.98 -16.63 -26.18
C PHE A 287 5.97 -17.77 -25.99
N ALA A 288 5.00 -17.60 -25.08
CA ALA A 288 3.96 -18.59 -24.84
C ALA A 288 3.04 -18.75 -26.05
N ARG A 289 2.77 -17.71 -26.83
CA ARG A 289 1.89 -17.80 -28.01
C ARG A 289 2.58 -18.35 -29.25
N GLU A 290 3.86 -18.02 -29.45
CA GLU A 290 4.59 -18.30 -30.71
C GLU A 290 5.60 -19.44 -30.59
N GLY A 291 5.92 -19.89 -29.37
CA GLY A 291 6.85 -20.99 -29.13
C GLY A 291 6.41 -22.30 -29.81
N GLN A 292 7.37 -22.98 -30.46
CA GLN A 292 7.17 -24.34 -30.95
C GLN A 292 6.95 -25.29 -29.75
N VAL A 293 5.99 -26.21 -29.90
CA VAL A 293 5.67 -27.21 -28.89
C VAL A 293 6.87 -28.15 -28.78
N ASP A 294 7.62 -28.07 -27.68
CA ASP A 294 8.41 -29.22 -27.24
C ASP A 294 7.40 -30.30 -26.80
N ASP A 295 7.56 -31.54 -27.27
CA ASP A 295 6.67 -32.69 -27.05
C ASP A 295 6.46 -33.08 -25.56
N SER A 296 7.06 -32.37 -24.61
CA SER A 296 7.01 -32.68 -23.17
C SER A 296 6.12 -31.78 -22.32
N ALA A 297 5.58 -30.66 -22.86
CA ALA A 297 4.78 -29.71 -22.09
C ALA A 297 3.27 -29.80 -22.43
N ASP A 298 2.43 -29.89 -21.40
CA ASP A 298 0.96 -29.95 -21.54
C ASP A 298 0.41 -28.63 -22.13
N PRO A 299 -0.30 -28.67 -23.28
CA PRO A 299 -0.91 -27.49 -23.90
C PRO A 299 -1.84 -26.69 -22.98
N HIS A 300 -2.49 -27.35 -22.02
CA HIS A 300 -3.40 -26.68 -21.08
C HIS A 300 -2.69 -25.63 -20.22
N TRP A 301 -1.47 -25.95 -19.74
CA TRP A 301 -0.69 -25.03 -18.91
C TRP A 301 -0.10 -23.87 -19.71
N ARG A 302 0.19 -24.08 -21.01
CA ARG A 302 0.54 -23.01 -21.94
C ARG A 302 -0.61 -22.00 -22.08
N ASP A 303 -1.83 -22.48 -22.32
CA ASP A 303 -3.01 -21.62 -22.43
C ASP A 303 -3.29 -20.88 -21.12
N ARG A 304 -3.07 -21.54 -19.97
CA ARG A 304 -3.17 -20.91 -18.65
C ARG A 304 -2.15 -19.78 -18.48
N VAL A 305 -0.90 -19.96 -18.90
CA VAL A 305 0.11 -18.89 -18.86
C VAL A 305 -0.32 -17.71 -19.72
N ILE A 306 -0.77 -17.96 -20.95
CA ILE A 306 -1.28 -16.91 -21.86
C ILE A 306 -2.41 -16.13 -21.19
N GLN A 307 -3.38 -16.84 -20.60
CA GLN A 307 -4.53 -16.23 -19.91
C GLN A 307 -4.11 -15.39 -18.70
N VAL A 308 -3.19 -15.89 -17.87
CA VAL A 308 -2.71 -15.17 -16.68
C VAL A 308 -1.95 -13.91 -17.10
N VAL A 309 -1.03 -14.02 -18.08
CA VAL A 309 -0.26 -12.86 -18.56
C VAL A 309 -1.16 -11.79 -19.17
N GLU A 310 -2.13 -12.17 -20.01
CA GLU A 310 -3.10 -11.22 -20.57
C GLU A 310 -3.93 -10.53 -19.48
N THR A 311 -4.32 -11.29 -18.44
CA THR A 311 -5.03 -10.73 -17.28
C THR A 311 -4.16 -9.73 -16.55
N LEU A 312 -2.88 -10.04 -16.30
CA LEU A 312 -1.94 -9.15 -15.61
C LEU A 312 -1.63 -7.87 -16.40
N LEU A 313 -1.50 -7.96 -17.72
CA LEU A 313 -1.36 -6.78 -18.58
C LEU A 313 -2.58 -5.86 -18.47
N THR A 314 -3.78 -6.44 -18.45
CA THR A 314 -5.03 -5.70 -18.26
C THR A 314 -5.14 -5.11 -16.85
N CYS A 315 -4.70 -5.83 -15.82
CA CYS A 315 -4.62 -5.30 -14.45
C CYS A 315 -3.67 -4.10 -14.37
N ALA A 316 -2.51 -4.17 -15.03
CA ALA A 316 -1.56 -3.06 -15.06
C ALA A 316 -2.16 -1.81 -15.74
N ASP A 317 -2.87 -1.99 -16.87
CA ASP A 317 -3.57 -0.92 -17.56
C ASP A 317 -4.71 -0.33 -16.70
N THR A 318 -5.46 -1.19 -16.01
CA THR A 318 -6.54 -0.79 -15.10
C THR A 318 -5.98 0.01 -13.91
N VAL A 319 -4.90 -0.44 -13.28
CA VAL A 319 -4.23 0.29 -12.18
C VAL A 319 -3.72 1.66 -12.65
N SER A 320 -3.13 1.74 -13.84
CA SER A 320 -2.68 3.00 -14.44
C SER A 320 -3.84 3.97 -14.67
N LEU A 321 -4.96 3.46 -15.22
CA LEU A 321 -6.17 4.25 -15.40
C LEU A 321 -6.70 4.76 -14.06
N LEU A 322 -6.87 3.89 -13.07
CA LEU A 322 -7.42 4.25 -11.76
C LEU A 322 -6.56 5.30 -11.05
N ASN A 323 -5.23 5.18 -11.10
CA ASN A 323 -4.33 6.20 -10.56
C ASN A 323 -4.45 7.55 -11.26
N THR A 324 -4.86 7.57 -12.53
CA THR A 324 -5.05 8.80 -13.30
C THR A 324 -6.42 9.42 -13.05
N VAL A 325 -7.48 8.60 -13.11
CA VAL A 325 -8.88 9.04 -13.01
C VAL A 325 -9.25 9.42 -11.57
N LEU A 326 -8.69 8.73 -10.58
CA LEU A 326 -8.99 8.92 -9.17
C LEU A 326 -7.87 9.65 -8.41
N ALA A 327 -6.93 10.29 -9.10
CA ALA A 327 -5.72 10.88 -8.51
C ALA A 327 -5.98 11.76 -7.27
N ASP A 328 -7.09 12.52 -7.29
CA ASP A 328 -7.44 13.48 -6.24
C ASP A 328 -8.21 12.86 -5.06
N VAL A 329 -8.74 11.65 -5.21
CA VAL A 329 -9.63 11.01 -4.22
C VAL A 329 -9.12 9.66 -3.72
N LEU A 330 -8.10 9.09 -4.36
CA LEU A 330 -7.61 7.76 -4.05
C LEU A 330 -6.87 7.76 -2.70
N THR A 331 -7.48 7.15 -1.69
CA THR A 331 -6.89 6.92 -0.37
C THR A 331 -6.94 5.45 -0.01
N SER A 332 -6.10 5.02 0.94
CA SER A 332 -6.15 3.64 1.46
C SER A 332 -7.51 3.28 2.05
N ASP A 333 -8.20 4.25 2.65
CA ASP A 333 -9.51 4.03 3.27
C ASP A 333 -10.60 3.86 2.21
N LEU A 334 -10.58 4.70 1.16
CA LEU A 334 -11.49 4.55 0.02
C LEU A 334 -11.29 3.19 -0.69
N LEU A 335 -10.05 2.72 -0.79
CA LEU A 335 -9.74 1.40 -1.35
C LEU A 335 -10.29 0.25 -0.49
N ARG A 336 -10.20 0.35 0.84
CA ARG A 336 -10.77 -0.65 1.76
C ARG A 336 -12.30 -0.63 1.76
N GLU A 337 -12.90 0.54 1.71
CA GLU A 337 -14.35 0.69 1.59
C GLU A 337 -14.85 0.10 0.26
N ALA A 338 -14.16 0.40 -0.85
CA ALA A 338 -14.47 -0.18 -2.16
C ALA A 338 -14.32 -1.71 -2.15
N ARG A 339 -13.29 -2.25 -1.48
CA ARG A 339 -13.10 -3.69 -1.29
C ARG A 339 -14.32 -4.32 -0.61
N GLN A 340 -14.78 -3.73 0.49
CA GLN A 340 -15.92 -4.22 1.25
C GLN A 340 -17.22 -4.18 0.43
N LEU A 341 -17.50 -3.04 -0.23
CA LEU A 341 -18.67 -2.90 -1.12
C LEU A 341 -18.65 -3.90 -2.27
N ALA A 342 -17.47 -4.17 -2.83
CA ALA A 342 -17.29 -5.16 -3.88
C ALA A 342 -17.42 -6.61 -3.38
N GLY A 343 -17.36 -6.86 -2.07
CA GLY A 343 -17.40 -8.19 -1.47
C GLY A 343 -16.07 -8.96 -1.58
N LEU A 344 -14.96 -8.26 -1.76
CA LEU A 344 -13.62 -8.86 -1.80
C LEU A 344 -13.12 -9.13 -0.37
N PRO A 345 -12.42 -10.23 -0.09
CA PRO A 345 -12.03 -10.60 1.26
C PRO A 345 -10.76 -9.84 1.72
N PRO A 346 -10.47 -9.75 3.04
CA PRO A 346 -9.34 -8.97 3.56
C PRO A 346 -7.96 -9.41 3.05
N GLU A 347 -7.80 -10.70 2.69
CA GLU A 347 -6.56 -11.25 2.12
C GLU A 347 -6.22 -10.65 0.75
N ALA A 348 -7.15 -9.93 0.12
CA ALA A 348 -6.90 -9.15 -1.09
C ALA A 348 -6.07 -7.88 -0.82
N GLU A 349 -5.94 -7.45 0.45
CA GLU A 349 -5.11 -6.30 0.84
C GLU A 349 -3.62 -6.70 0.79
N GLY A 350 -2.98 -6.50 -0.38
CA GLY A 350 -1.54 -6.67 -0.56
C GLY A 350 -0.72 -5.48 -0.05
N SER A 351 0.62 -5.58 -0.14
CA SER A 351 1.54 -4.47 0.19
C SER A 351 1.36 -3.25 -0.71
N GLU A 352 0.87 -3.44 -1.94
CA GLU A 352 0.39 -2.40 -2.85
C GLU A 352 -1.13 -2.51 -2.99
N LEU A 353 -1.87 -1.79 -2.15
CA LEU A 353 -3.31 -2.00 -1.94
C LEU A 353 -4.14 -1.98 -3.23
N LEU A 354 -4.01 -0.93 -4.06
CA LEU A 354 -4.77 -0.84 -5.32
C LEU A 354 -4.46 -2.01 -6.27
N ARG A 355 -3.17 -2.29 -6.49
CA ARG A 355 -2.75 -3.36 -7.41
C ARG A 355 -3.21 -4.73 -6.90
N GLY A 356 -3.01 -4.99 -5.61
CA GLY A 356 -3.42 -6.24 -4.97
C GLY A 356 -4.92 -6.49 -5.11
N LEU A 357 -5.75 -5.46 -4.92
CA LEU A 357 -7.21 -5.57 -5.07
C LEU A 357 -7.63 -5.86 -6.52
N VAL A 358 -7.03 -5.16 -7.50
CA VAL A 358 -7.32 -5.37 -8.93
C VAL A 358 -6.89 -6.77 -9.38
N GLU A 359 -5.69 -7.22 -8.99
CA GLU A 359 -5.19 -8.56 -9.31
C GLU A 359 -6.03 -9.65 -8.66
N TYR A 360 -6.37 -9.50 -7.38
CA TYR A 360 -7.19 -10.47 -6.68
C TYR A 360 -8.58 -10.59 -7.33
N ALA A 361 -9.21 -9.45 -7.66
CA ALA A 361 -10.50 -9.43 -8.32
C ALA A 361 -10.45 -10.14 -9.68
N ALA A 362 -9.39 -9.93 -10.46
CA ALA A 362 -9.28 -10.47 -11.81
C ALA A 362 -8.86 -11.95 -11.86
N LEU A 363 -8.04 -12.41 -10.91
CA LEU A 363 -7.46 -13.75 -10.94
C LEU A 363 -8.16 -14.76 -10.02
N ARG A 364 -8.70 -14.31 -8.88
CA ARG A 364 -9.14 -15.21 -7.78
C ARG A 364 -10.60 -15.06 -7.37
N ALA A 365 -11.23 -13.92 -7.67
CA ALA A 365 -12.61 -13.67 -7.24
C ALA A 365 -13.69 -14.15 -8.24
N SER A 366 -13.32 -14.40 -9.50
CA SER A 366 -14.25 -14.91 -10.51
C SER A 366 -14.45 -16.42 -10.36
N GLY A 367 -15.70 -16.87 -10.26
CA GLY A 367 -16.04 -18.30 -10.30
C GLY A 367 -15.78 -18.91 -11.68
N VAL A 368 -15.73 -20.24 -11.76
CA VAL A 368 -15.44 -20.99 -13.00
C VAL A 368 -16.44 -20.65 -14.13
N ASP A 369 -17.70 -20.38 -13.79
CA ASP A 369 -18.77 -20.05 -14.73
C ASP A 369 -19.07 -18.55 -14.83
N ASP A 370 -18.36 -17.70 -14.08
CA ASP A 370 -18.60 -16.26 -14.11
C ASP A 370 -17.88 -15.59 -15.31
N PRO A 371 -18.47 -14.52 -15.88
CA PRO A 371 -17.75 -13.67 -16.81
C PRO A 371 -16.44 -13.17 -16.21
N ARG A 372 -15.34 -13.31 -16.96
CA ARG A 372 -13.97 -12.99 -16.52
C ARG A 372 -13.85 -11.66 -15.77
N TRP A 373 -14.53 -10.62 -16.27
CA TRP A 373 -14.43 -9.25 -15.77
C TRP A 373 -15.51 -8.87 -14.76
N LYS A 374 -16.37 -9.80 -14.32
CA LYS A 374 -17.46 -9.51 -13.38
C LYS A 374 -16.95 -8.98 -12.03
N ALA A 375 -15.99 -9.64 -11.40
CA ALA A 375 -15.43 -9.18 -10.12
C ALA A 375 -14.62 -7.87 -10.24
N PRO A 376 -13.75 -7.69 -11.26
CA PRO A 376 -13.11 -6.41 -11.53
C PRO A 376 -14.11 -5.28 -11.80
N ALA A 377 -15.13 -5.51 -12.63
CA ALA A 377 -16.17 -4.52 -12.92
C ALA A 377 -16.93 -4.11 -11.66
N ARG A 378 -17.19 -5.05 -10.76
CA ARG A 378 -17.81 -4.78 -9.46
C ARG A 378 -16.93 -3.92 -8.55
N PHE A 379 -15.62 -4.21 -8.49
CA PHE A 379 -14.68 -3.40 -7.71
C PHE A 379 -14.53 -1.97 -8.28
N VAL A 380 -14.40 -1.85 -9.60
CA VAL A 380 -14.34 -0.54 -10.28
C VAL A 380 -15.66 0.23 -10.13
N ALA A 381 -16.81 -0.46 -10.14
CA ALA A 381 -18.11 0.14 -9.84
C ALA A 381 -18.18 0.68 -8.41
N ALA A 382 -17.65 -0.04 -7.42
CA ALA A 382 -17.57 0.45 -6.04
C ALA A 382 -16.72 1.72 -5.91
N LEU A 383 -15.56 1.78 -6.58
CA LEU A 383 -14.74 2.99 -6.64
C LEU A 383 -15.49 4.16 -7.30
N ALA A 384 -16.23 3.88 -8.38
CA ALA A 384 -17.03 4.89 -9.06
C ALA A 384 -18.13 5.47 -8.14
N GLU A 385 -18.85 4.61 -7.43
CA GLU A 385 -19.90 5.02 -6.48
C GLU A 385 -19.35 5.84 -5.30
N LEU A 386 -18.19 5.46 -4.75
CA LEU A 386 -17.54 6.19 -3.66
C LEU A 386 -16.95 7.53 -4.10
N SER A 387 -16.49 7.65 -5.36
CA SER A 387 -15.95 8.90 -5.89
C SER A 387 -16.99 10.02 -6.02
N GLY A 388 -18.28 9.66 -6.17
CA GLY A 388 -19.39 10.61 -6.36
C GLY A 388 -19.31 11.47 -7.64
N SER A 389 -18.35 11.23 -8.54
CA SER A 389 -18.10 12.07 -9.71
C SER A 389 -18.68 11.48 -11.00
N ALA A 390 -19.53 12.25 -11.69
CA ALA A 390 -20.11 11.85 -12.97
C ALA A 390 -19.05 11.66 -14.07
N ASP A 391 -17.98 12.47 -14.05
CA ASP A 391 -16.88 12.37 -15.00
C ASP A 391 -16.04 11.11 -14.79
N VAL A 392 -15.79 10.74 -13.53
CA VAL A 392 -15.12 9.48 -13.18
C VAL A 392 -15.95 8.30 -13.66
N VAL A 393 -17.26 8.32 -13.40
CA VAL A 393 -18.19 7.29 -13.86
C VAL A 393 -18.17 7.12 -15.39
N ALA A 394 -18.13 8.23 -16.14
CA ALA A 394 -18.08 8.19 -17.60
C ALA A 394 -16.78 7.54 -18.12
N GLN A 395 -15.63 7.90 -17.52
CA GLN A 395 -14.32 7.34 -17.89
C GLN A 395 -14.21 5.85 -17.55
N LEU A 396 -14.68 5.44 -16.37
CA LEU A 396 -14.69 4.02 -15.96
C LEU A 396 -15.69 3.18 -16.78
N ARG A 397 -16.78 3.78 -17.26
CA ARG A 397 -17.66 3.13 -18.24
C ARG A 397 -16.96 2.93 -19.59
N GLY A 398 -16.10 3.86 -20.02
CA GLY A 398 -15.25 3.71 -21.20
C GLY A 398 -14.33 2.49 -21.10
N TRP A 399 -13.63 2.35 -19.96
CA TRP A 399 -12.84 1.16 -19.63
C TRP A 399 -13.66 -0.14 -19.68
N ALA A 400 -14.88 -0.14 -19.13
CA ALA A 400 -15.75 -1.30 -19.20
C ALA A 400 -16.15 -1.62 -20.66
N GLY A 401 -16.27 -0.59 -21.51
CA GLY A 401 -16.46 -0.72 -22.96
C GLY A 401 -15.31 -1.46 -23.63
N ASP A 402 -14.08 -1.03 -23.36
CA ASP A 402 -12.86 -1.60 -23.95
C ASP A 402 -12.66 -3.08 -23.55
N LEU A 403 -13.09 -3.48 -22.36
CA LEU A 403 -13.02 -4.86 -21.87
C LEU A 403 -14.29 -5.70 -22.14
N GLY A 404 -15.32 -5.12 -22.75
CA GLY A 404 -16.60 -5.79 -23.00
C GLY A 404 -17.40 -6.12 -21.72
N ALA A 405 -17.19 -5.39 -20.62
CA ALA A 405 -17.75 -5.61 -19.29
C ALA A 405 -18.80 -4.55 -18.88
N VAL A 406 -19.41 -3.86 -19.86
CA VAL A 406 -20.33 -2.74 -19.62
C VAL A 406 -21.57 -3.16 -18.83
N THR A 407 -22.10 -4.36 -19.11
CA THR A 407 -23.28 -4.89 -18.43
C THR A 407 -22.98 -5.17 -16.97
N GLU A 408 -21.88 -5.88 -16.69
CA GLU A 408 -21.41 -6.21 -15.36
C GLU A 408 -21.14 -4.96 -14.53
N PHE A 409 -20.53 -3.94 -15.13
CA PHE A 409 -20.28 -2.66 -14.47
C PHE A 409 -21.57 -1.92 -14.11
N ASN A 410 -22.52 -1.80 -15.06
CA ASN A 410 -23.79 -1.10 -14.81
C ASN A 410 -24.69 -1.87 -13.82
N ASP A 411 -24.71 -3.20 -13.89
CA ASP A 411 -25.45 -4.05 -12.96
C ASP A 411 -24.87 -3.93 -11.54
N ALA A 412 -23.53 -3.98 -11.41
CA ALA A 412 -22.86 -3.77 -10.14
C ALA A 412 -23.17 -2.39 -9.54
N ARG A 413 -23.12 -1.32 -10.34
CA ARG A 413 -23.50 0.02 -9.87
C ARG A 413 -24.94 0.08 -9.39
N THR A 414 -25.88 -0.45 -10.19
CA THR A 414 -27.30 -0.49 -9.82
C THR A 414 -27.52 -1.25 -8.51
N GLU A 415 -26.83 -2.38 -8.33
CA GLU A 415 -26.89 -3.14 -7.08
C GLU A 415 -26.29 -2.36 -5.90
N LEU A 416 -25.14 -1.71 -6.09
CA LEU A 416 -24.44 -0.95 -5.05
C LEU A 416 -25.23 0.30 -4.62
N THR A 417 -25.76 1.07 -5.58
CA THR A 417 -26.65 2.21 -5.28
C THR A 417 -27.88 1.73 -4.51
N ARG A 418 -28.49 0.61 -4.92
CA ARG A 418 -29.63 0.00 -4.21
C ARG A 418 -29.24 -0.43 -2.79
N LYS A 419 -28.08 -1.06 -2.60
CA LYS A 419 -27.59 -1.45 -1.26
C LYS A 419 -27.37 -0.26 -0.36
N ARG A 420 -26.79 0.83 -0.89
CA ARG A 420 -26.59 2.08 -0.14
C ARG A 420 -27.92 2.69 0.29
N GLN A 421 -28.88 2.81 -0.64
CA GLN A 421 -30.23 3.28 -0.32
C GLN A 421 -30.93 2.40 0.72
N GLN A 422 -30.79 1.08 0.62
CA GLN A 422 -31.31 0.14 1.62
C GLN A 422 -30.61 0.29 2.97
N GLY A 423 -29.30 0.57 3.00
CA GLY A 423 -28.52 0.85 4.21
C GLY A 423 -28.88 2.16 4.90
N GLU A 424 -29.24 3.19 4.13
CA GLU A 424 -29.70 4.48 4.65
C GLU A 424 -31.11 4.37 5.25
N LEU A 425 -31.99 3.57 4.63
CA LEU A 425 -33.34 3.31 5.12
C LEU A 425 -33.31 2.40 6.37
N ARG A 426 -33.73 2.96 7.50
CA ARG A 426 -33.77 2.25 8.78
C ARG A 426 -35.04 2.54 9.56
N LEU A 427 -35.53 1.52 10.26
CA LEU A 427 -36.57 1.66 11.26
C LEU A 427 -35.93 1.67 12.64
N VAL A 428 -36.07 2.78 13.36
CA VAL A 428 -35.69 2.86 14.77
C VAL A 428 -36.89 2.52 15.63
N VAL A 429 -36.73 1.58 16.55
CA VAL A 429 -37.72 1.17 17.55
C VAL A 429 -37.12 1.41 18.93
N SER A 430 -37.71 2.33 19.70
CA SER A 430 -37.24 2.66 21.05
C SER A 430 -38.16 2.09 22.12
N LEU A 431 -37.51 1.45 23.10
CA LEU A 431 -38.09 0.92 24.33
C LEU A 431 -37.69 1.79 25.54
N ALA A 432 -37.35 3.06 25.33
CA ALA A 432 -36.91 3.97 26.39
C ALA A 432 -37.92 4.11 27.55
N GLY A 433 -39.23 3.91 27.27
CA GLY A 433 -40.28 3.92 28.29
C GLY A 433 -40.27 2.75 29.28
N ALA A 434 -39.37 1.78 29.11
CA ALA A 434 -39.24 0.64 30.00
C ALA A 434 -38.37 0.99 31.22
N LEU A 435 -38.97 1.54 32.28
CA LEU A 435 -38.22 2.04 33.45
C LEU A 435 -37.63 0.93 34.34
N THR A 436 -38.35 -0.18 34.52
CA THR A 436 -37.93 -1.28 35.41
C THR A 436 -38.14 -2.67 34.81
N ASP A 437 -39.10 -2.82 33.90
CA ASP A 437 -39.36 -4.09 33.21
C ASP A 437 -39.58 -3.86 31.71
N TRP A 438 -40.66 -4.36 31.12
CA TRP A 438 -41.04 -4.14 29.72
C TRP A 438 -41.88 -2.86 29.58
N PRO A 439 -41.82 -2.17 28.42
CA PRO A 439 -42.53 -0.91 28.25
C PRO A 439 -44.03 -1.11 27.99
N GLU A 440 -44.83 -0.12 28.41
CA GLU A 440 -46.26 -0.05 28.02
C GLU A 440 -46.45 0.49 26.60
N GLU A 441 -45.50 1.27 26.09
CA GLU A 441 -45.53 1.87 24.76
C GLU A 441 -44.16 1.79 24.08
N VAL A 442 -44.16 1.62 22.77
CA VAL A 442 -42.97 1.60 21.91
C VAL A 442 -43.06 2.78 20.93
N ASP A 443 -41.98 3.56 20.85
CA ASP A 443 -41.85 4.64 19.87
C ASP A 443 -41.10 4.14 18.63
N ALA A 444 -41.55 4.57 17.45
CA ALA A 444 -40.95 4.18 16.19
C ALA A 444 -40.67 5.38 15.28
N TRP A 445 -39.51 5.35 14.61
CA TRP A 445 -39.13 6.33 13.59
C TRP A 445 -38.68 5.64 12.32
N LEU A 446 -39.14 6.16 11.18
CA LEU A 446 -38.61 5.78 9.88
C LEU A 446 -37.62 6.85 9.41
N VAL A 447 -36.37 6.46 9.21
CA VAL A 447 -35.24 7.33 8.86
C VAL A 447 -34.70 6.92 7.49
N GLY A 448 -34.21 7.87 6.70
CA GLY A 448 -33.66 7.60 5.36
C GLY A 448 -34.69 7.65 4.22
N THR A 449 -35.91 8.16 4.47
CA THR A 449 -36.96 8.31 3.44
C THR A 449 -36.81 9.56 2.56
N GLY A 450 -35.74 10.36 2.77
CA GLY A 450 -35.55 11.66 2.13
C GLY A 450 -36.37 12.80 2.74
N GLU A 451 -37.19 12.55 3.76
CA GLU A 451 -37.91 13.58 4.51
C GLU A 451 -36.97 14.34 5.46
N ARG A 452 -37.23 15.65 5.67
CA ARG A 452 -36.39 16.52 6.52
C ARG A 452 -36.42 16.13 8.01
N LEU A 453 -37.50 15.51 8.47
CA LEU A 453 -37.65 15.04 9.84
C LEU A 453 -38.08 13.56 9.81
N PRO A 454 -37.55 12.70 10.69
CA PRO A 454 -37.98 11.31 10.77
C PRO A 454 -39.48 11.20 11.06
N VAL A 455 -40.18 10.34 10.33
CA VAL A 455 -41.60 10.07 10.57
C VAL A 455 -41.74 9.30 11.87
N HIS A 456 -42.41 9.86 12.87
CA HIS A 456 -42.60 9.27 14.21
C HIS A 456 -44.01 8.71 14.39
N HIS A 457 -44.12 7.58 15.07
CA HIS A 457 -45.40 7.03 15.54
C HIS A 457 -45.21 6.22 16.83
N ARG A 458 -46.21 6.24 17.71
CA ARG A 458 -46.21 5.50 18.97
C ARG A 458 -47.21 4.35 18.96
N PHE A 459 -46.82 3.21 19.53
CA PHE A 459 -47.62 1.99 19.58
C PHE A 459 -47.76 1.52 21.03
N ARG A 460 -48.99 1.21 21.46
CA ARG A 460 -49.23 0.61 22.77
C ARG A 460 -48.93 -0.89 22.72
N CYS A 461 -48.26 -1.38 23.76
CA CYS A 461 -48.14 -2.80 24.03
C CYS A 461 -49.46 -3.30 24.61
N GLU A 462 -49.99 -4.40 24.09
CA GLU A 462 -51.20 -5.04 24.66
C GLU A 462 -51.00 -5.50 26.10
N SER A 463 -49.76 -5.88 26.42
CA SER A 463 -49.28 -6.27 27.75
C SER A 463 -47.86 -5.74 27.92
N ALA A 464 -47.54 -5.26 29.12
CA ALA A 464 -46.18 -4.83 29.48
C ALA A 464 -45.28 -6.05 29.79
N ASP A 465 -45.11 -6.91 28.79
CA ASP A 465 -44.27 -8.11 28.82
C ASP A 465 -43.54 -8.31 27.49
N ARG A 466 -42.68 -9.35 27.44
CA ARG A 466 -41.92 -9.71 26.25
C ARG A 466 -42.82 -9.90 25.01
N LEU A 467 -43.92 -10.63 25.19
CA LEU A 467 -44.82 -10.99 24.10
C LEU A 467 -45.60 -9.78 23.57
N GLY A 468 -46.08 -8.91 24.46
CA GLY A 468 -46.76 -7.67 24.10
C GLY A 468 -45.84 -6.72 23.35
N THR A 469 -44.58 -6.61 23.79
CA THR A 469 -43.53 -5.86 23.09
C THR A 469 -43.26 -6.44 21.70
N GLY A 470 -43.12 -7.76 21.57
CA GLY A 470 -42.95 -8.43 20.28
C GLY A 470 -44.11 -8.18 19.31
N ARG A 471 -45.36 -8.16 19.80
CA ARG A 471 -46.54 -7.80 18.99
C ARG A 471 -46.55 -6.33 18.58
N ALA A 472 -46.16 -5.43 19.48
CA ALA A 472 -46.01 -4.01 19.16
C ALA A 472 -44.96 -3.78 18.06
N ILE A 473 -43.80 -4.45 18.12
CA ILE A 473 -42.79 -4.42 17.06
C ILE A 473 -43.37 -4.92 15.72
N GLY A 474 -44.20 -5.96 15.73
CA GLY A 474 -44.91 -6.42 14.54
C GLY A 474 -45.83 -5.37 13.92
N ALA A 475 -46.57 -4.63 14.76
CA ALA A 475 -47.42 -3.54 14.31
C ALA A 475 -46.59 -2.36 13.75
N VAL A 476 -45.47 -2.03 14.39
CA VAL A 476 -44.52 -1.02 13.90
C VAL A 476 -44.00 -1.39 12.52
N LEU A 477 -43.58 -2.64 12.29
CA LEU A 477 -43.10 -3.09 10.98
C LEU A 477 -44.18 -3.02 9.90
N ALA A 478 -45.42 -3.37 10.23
CA ALA A 478 -46.54 -3.26 9.32
C ALA A 478 -46.82 -1.79 8.94
N TRP A 479 -46.78 -0.89 9.92
CA TRP A 479 -46.89 0.55 9.70
C TRP A 479 -45.76 1.09 8.81
N ALA A 480 -44.50 0.74 9.10
CA ALA A 480 -43.35 1.20 8.34
C ALA A 480 -43.42 0.75 6.88
N ARG A 481 -43.77 -0.52 6.62
CA ARG A 481 -43.96 -1.04 5.26
C ARG A 481 -45.07 -0.33 4.49
N GLY A 482 -46.14 0.08 5.19
CA GLY A 482 -47.24 0.86 4.58
C GLY A 482 -46.84 2.28 4.16
N ARG A 483 -45.67 2.78 4.61
CA ARG A 483 -45.14 4.10 4.29
C ARG A 483 -44.10 4.11 3.18
N LEU A 484 -43.56 2.95 2.79
CA LEU A 484 -42.50 2.85 1.79
C LEU A 484 -43.08 2.75 0.37
N PRO A 485 -42.51 3.46 -0.62
CA PRO A 485 -42.86 3.27 -2.01
C PRO A 485 -42.37 1.90 -2.50
N SER A 486 -43.21 1.17 -3.24
CA SER A 486 -42.76 -0.06 -3.91
C SER A 486 -41.71 0.28 -4.97
N PRO A 487 -40.55 -0.40 -5.05
CA PRO A 487 -40.21 -1.72 -4.49
C PRO A 487 -39.31 -1.70 -3.24
N GLU A 488 -39.24 -0.60 -2.49
CA GLU A 488 -38.35 -0.49 -1.33
C GLU A 488 -38.68 -1.53 -0.25
N GLN A 489 -37.61 -2.09 0.34
CA GLN A 489 -37.71 -3.08 1.40
C GLN A 489 -37.04 -2.55 2.65
N LEU A 490 -37.76 -2.58 3.76
CA LEU A 490 -37.19 -2.32 5.07
C LEU A 490 -36.36 -3.52 5.50
N VAL A 491 -35.04 -3.38 5.47
CA VAL A 491 -34.09 -4.41 5.91
C VAL A 491 -33.53 -4.06 7.29
N ASN A 492 -33.11 -2.82 7.52
CA ASN A 492 -32.45 -2.41 8.75
C ASN A 492 -33.43 -2.01 9.85
N VAL A 493 -33.28 -2.61 11.03
CA VAL A 493 -34.08 -2.32 12.22
C VAL A 493 -33.15 -2.06 13.40
N ASP A 494 -33.09 -0.80 13.84
CA ASP A 494 -32.40 -0.40 15.06
C ASP A 494 -33.34 -0.58 16.26
N VAL A 495 -32.97 -1.42 17.23
CA VAL A 495 -33.74 -1.60 18.47
C VAL A 495 -32.98 -0.93 19.62
N ALA A 496 -33.49 0.21 20.08
CA ALA A 496 -32.94 0.95 21.21
C ALA A 496 -33.60 0.53 22.52
N ALA A 497 -32.85 -0.12 23.40
CA ALA A 497 -33.35 -0.64 24.67
C ALA A 497 -32.51 -0.19 25.87
N PRO A 498 -33.09 -0.15 27.08
CA PRO A 498 -32.35 0.12 28.31
C PRO A 498 -31.46 -1.08 28.72
N ALA A 499 -30.44 -0.81 29.55
CA ALA A 499 -29.39 -1.76 29.89
C ALA A 499 -29.91 -3.08 30.50
N HIS A 500 -30.94 -3.03 31.34
CA HIS A 500 -31.55 -4.23 31.94
C HIS A 500 -32.20 -5.15 30.91
N LEU A 501 -32.79 -4.60 29.84
CA LEU A 501 -33.32 -5.40 28.73
C LEU A 501 -32.18 -5.92 27.86
N LEU A 502 -31.17 -5.09 27.55
CA LEU A 502 -30.00 -5.48 26.75
C LEU A 502 -29.25 -6.68 27.35
N ALA A 503 -29.14 -6.75 28.67
CA ALA A 503 -28.47 -7.83 29.38
C ALA A 503 -29.16 -9.20 29.22
N ARG A 504 -30.49 -9.24 29.02
CA ARG A 504 -31.30 -10.49 29.07
C ARG A 504 -32.10 -10.80 27.82
N TRP A 505 -32.27 -9.84 26.92
CA TRP A 505 -33.12 -9.96 25.73
C TRP A 505 -32.31 -9.90 24.42
N GLN A 506 -32.84 -10.59 23.42
CA GLN A 506 -32.27 -10.78 22.09
C GLN A 506 -33.35 -10.41 21.08
N PRO A 507 -33.44 -9.12 20.68
CA PRO A 507 -34.51 -8.64 19.80
C PRO A 507 -34.57 -9.41 18.47
N GLU A 508 -33.42 -9.82 17.95
CA GLU A 508 -33.30 -10.60 16.72
C GLU A 508 -33.97 -11.98 16.82
N GLU A 509 -34.07 -12.55 18.02
CA GLU A 509 -34.73 -13.83 18.33
C GLU A 509 -36.19 -13.65 18.76
N GLU A 510 -36.73 -12.43 18.71
CA GLU A 510 -38.13 -12.19 19.06
C GLU A 510 -39.07 -12.69 17.96
N GLN A 511 -40.10 -13.45 18.34
CA GLN A 511 -41.07 -13.95 17.38
C GLN A 511 -42.02 -12.84 16.96
N VAL A 512 -41.87 -12.36 15.72
CA VAL A 512 -42.72 -11.33 15.14
C VAL A 512 -43.57 -11.97 14.03
N GLY A 513 -44.82 -12.28 14.38
CA GLY A 513 -45.71 -13.08 13.54
C GLY A 513 -45.28 -14.55 13.50
N ARG A 514 -44.92 -15.06 12.31
CA ARG A 514 -44.55 -16.48 12.12
C ARG A 514 -43.04 -16.75 12.12
N ARG A 515 -42.20 -15.71 12.16
CA ARG A 515 -40.74 -15.82 12.06
C ARG A 515 -40.08 -15.01 13.15
N LEU A 516 -38.82 -15.31 13.46
CA LEU A 516 -38.00 -14.45 14.30
C LEU A 516 -37.71 -13.14 13.55
N LEU A 517 -37.57 -12.03 14.28
CA LEU A 517 -37.35 -10.71 13.70
C LEU A 517 -36.13 -10.70 12.77
N GLY A 518 -35.00 -11.27 13.22
CA GLY A 518 -33.73 -11.29 12.50
C GLY A 518 -33.67 -12.24 11.30
N VAL A 519 -34.73 -13.01 11.02
CA VAL A 519 -34.81 -13.84 9.80
C VAL A 519 -34.95 -12.96 8.55
N ASN A 520 -35.74 -11.89 8.64
CA ASN A 520 -36.06 -11.04 7.50
C ASN A 520 -35.43 -9.63 7.59
N HIS A 521 -34.83 -9.29 8.74
CA HIS A 521 -34.32 -7.94 9.00
C HIS A 521 -32.94 -8.02 9.63
N ASP A 522 -32.13 -7.00 9.37
CA ASP A 522 -30.83 -6.77 9.98
C ASP A 522 -31.05 -5.94 11.24
N VAL A 523 -31.04 -6.64 12.37
CA VAL A 523 -31.34 -6.05 13.68
C VAL A 523 -30.05 -5.59 14.33
N VAL A 524 -29.93 -4.29 14.57
CA VAL A 524 -28.81 -3.69 15.30
C VAL A 524 -29.34 -3.18 16.64
N VAL A 525 -28.67 -3.58 17.71
CA VAL A 525 -29.09 -3.24 19.07
C VAL A 525 -28.39 -1.96 19.51
N ARG A 526 -29.19 -1.01 20.00
CA ARG A 526 -28.75 0.29 20.51
C ARG A 526 -29.16 0.44 21.98
N TRP A 527 -28.56 1.40 22.66
CA TRP A 527 -28.90 1.76 24.03
C TRP A 527 -29.74 3.03 24.00
N SER A 528 -30.91 2.96 24.63
CA SER A 528 -31.88 4.05 24.62
C SER A 528 -31.41 5.30 25.38
N GLY A 529 -30.49 5.17 26.33
CA GLY A 529 -30.00 6.30 27.13
C GLY A 529 -29.26 7.39 26.32
N ARG A 530 -28.85 7.11 25.09
CA ARG A 530 -28.29 8.14 24.19
C ARG A 530 -29.34 9.07 23.58
N MET A 531 -30.61 8.66 23.58
CA MET A 531 -31.72 9.48 23.10
C MET A 531 -32.20 10.46 24.17
N ASP A 532 -31.91 10.24 25.45
CA ASP A 532 -32.31 11.16 26.52
C ASP A 532 -31.23 11.12 27.60
N PRO A 533 -30.05 11.72 27.33
CA PRO A 533 -28.93 11.65 28.26
C PRO A 533 -29.27 12.40 29.55
N ALA A 534 -28.97 11.84 30.71
CA ALA A 534 -29.03 12.61 31.96
C ALA A 534 -28.09 13.84 31.88
N GLU A 535 -28.34 14.90 32.66
CA GLU A 535 -27.49 16.11 32.67
C GLU A 535 -25.99 15.79 32.86
N GLU A 536 -25.71 14.82 33.74
CA GLU A 536 -24.35 14.31 34.02
C GLU A 536 -23.66 13.63 32.82
N ASN A 537 -24.41 13.31 31.76
CA ASN A 537 -23.96 12.66 30.54
C ASN A 537 -24.16 13.54 29.28
N ALA A 538 -24.31 14.87 29.43
CA ALA A 538 -24.59 15.76 28.30
C ALA A 538 -23.54 15.68 27.17
N GLU A 539 -22.27 15.44 27.48
CA GLU A 539 -21.17 15.36 26.50
C GLU A 539 -20.94 13.94 25.93
N MET A 540 -21.68 12.95 26.41
CA MET A 540 -21.46 11.53 26.09
C MET A 540 -21.53 11.23 24.57
N ASN A 541 -22.47 11.86 23.86
CA ASN A 541 -22.62 11.62 22.43
C ASN A 541 -21.51 12.31 21.61
N ASP A 542 -20.98 13.44 22.06
CA ASP A 542 -19.81 14.08 21.46
C ASP A 542 -18.53 13.28 21.71
N ALA A 543 -18.35 12.76 22.93
CA ALA A 543 -17.26 11.83 23.25
C ALA A 543 -17.32 10.57 22.37
N ALA A 544 -18.51 9.99 22.20
CA ALA A 544 -18.74 8.86 21.30
C ALA A 544 -18.40 9.18 19.83
N ARG A 545 -18.81 10.36 19.31
CA ARG A 545 -18.43 10.81 17.95
C ARG A 545 -16.91 10.90 17.81
N LYS A 546 -16.22 11.46 18.81
CA LYS A 546 -14.75 11.56 18.81
C LYS A 546 -14.08 10.18 18.83
N ALA A 547 -14.57 9.25 19.65
CA ALA A 547 -14.06 7.88 19.70
C ALA A 547 -14.24 7.17 18.36
N LEU A 548 -15.42 7.26 17.73
CA LEU A 548 -15.68 6.67 16.41
C LEU A 548 -14.73 7.19 15.33
N ARG A 549 -14.52 8.51 15.26
CA ARG A 549 -13.58 9.13 14.30
C ARG A 549 -12.14 8.71 14.54
N THR A 550 -11.74 8.61 15.81
CA THR A 550 -10.40 8.13 16.18
C THR A 550 -10.21 6.69 15.72
N MET A 551 -11.18 5.81 15.99
CA MET A 551 -11.14 4.42 15.52
C MET A 551 -11.11 4.31 14.01
N ALA A 552 -11.86 5.14 13.28
CA ALA A 552 -11.85 5.17 11.81
C ALA A 552 -10.47 5.58 11.25
N SER A 553 -9.75 6.48 11.92
CA SER A 553 -8.41 6.93 11.50
C SER A 553 -7.27 5.95 11.83
N CYS A 554 -7.52 4.96 12.68
CA CYS A 554 -6.53 3.97 13.10
C CYS A 554 -6.63 2.69 12.24
N GLY A 555 -5.54 2.29 11.58
CA GLY A 555 -5.49 1.05 10.80
C GLY A 555 -5.50 -0.26 11.61
N ALA A 556 -5.66 -0.20 12.94
CA ALA A 556 -5.67 -1.35 13.83
C ALA A 556 -7.03 -1.49 14.54
N VAL A 557 -7.42 -2.73 14.87
CA VAL A 557 -8.66 -3.01 15.61
C VAL A 557 -8.56 -2.43 17.02
N SER A 558 -9.36 -1.41 17.29
CA SER A 558 -9.33 -0.64 18.54
C SER A 558 -10.40 -1.18 19.51
N VAL A 559 -10.24 -2.42 19.99
CA VAL A 559 -11.11 -3.00 21.03
C VAL A 559 -10.30 -3.24 22.29
N GLU A 560 -10.66 -2.55 23.38
CA GLU A 560 -10.07 -2.75 24.70
C GLU A 560 -10.86 -3.84 25.44
N TRP A 561 -10.19 -4.94 25.80
CA TRP A 561 -10.83 -6.09 26.42
C TRP A 561 -10.74 -6.02 27.95
N ILE A 562 -11.89 -6.10 28.61
CA ILE A 562 -12.04 -6.08 30.06
C ILE A 562 -12.27 -7.51 30.55
N GLY A 563 -11.35 -7.97 31.39
CA GLY A 563 -11.44 -9.27 32.06
C GLY A 563 -12.11 -9.21 33.43
N VAL A 564 -12.33 -10.38 34.02
CA VAL A 564 -12.98 -10.57 35.33
C VAL A 564 -12.36 -9.67 36.41
N SER A 565 -11.04 -9.63 36.50
CA SER A 565 -10.33 -8.87 37.54
C SER A 565 -10.56 -7.36 37.47
N VAL A 566 -10.81 -6.82 36.27
CA VAL A 566 -11.08 -5.38 36.07
C VAL A 566 -12.54 -5.06 36.36
N LEU A 567 -13.47 -5.96 36.00
CA LEU A 567 -14.90 -5.80 36.36
C LEU A 567 -15.13 -5.91 37.86
N ASP A 568 -14.36 -6.75 38.56
CA ASP A 568 -14.43 -6.88 40.02
C ASP A 568 -13.90 -5.63 40.76
N ASP A 569 -12.95 -4.88 40.17
CA ASP A 569 -12.48 -3.59 40.68
C ASP A 569 -13.33 -2.42 40.15
N ARG A 570 -14.57 -2.33 40.64
CA ARG A 570 -15.52 -1.28 40.24
C ARG A 570 -14.95 0.14 40.31
N LYS A 571 -14.19 0.46 41.37
CA LYS A 571 -13.60 1.79 41.57
C LYS A 571 -12.46 2.07 40.62
N GLY A 572 -11.63 1.06 40.34
CA GLY A 572 -10.57 1.16 39.33
C GLY A 572 -11.13 1.35 37.92
N LEU A 573 -12.18 0.60 37.58
CA LEU A 573 -12.87 0.70 36.29
C LEU A 573 -13.51 2.09 36.12
N GLU A 574 -14.28 2.56 37.10
CA GLU A 574 -14.90 3.90 37.08
C GLU A 574 -13.86 5.02 36.87
N ARG A 575 -12.75 4.97 37.61
CA ARG A 575 -11.64 5.91 37.42
C ARG A 575 -11.06 5.81 36.01
N GLY A 576 -10.86 4.59 35.50
CA GLY A 576 -10.37 4.35 34.14
C GLY A 576 -11.27 5.01 33.08
N LEU A 577 -12.58 4.79 33.19
CA LEU A 577 -13.59 5.38 32.31
C LEU A 577 -13.57 6.92 32.36
N MET A 578 -13.57 7.50 33.56
CA MET A 578 -13.51 8.96 33.74
C MET A 578 -12.22 9.60 33.20
N THR A 579 -11.11 8.86 33.19
CA THR A 579 -9.81 9.35 32.68
C THR A 579 -9.63 9.17 31.16
N GLY A 580 -10.65 8.64 30.46
CA GLY A 580 -10.59 8.41 29.01
C GLY A 580 -9.75 7.21 28.61
N ARG A 581 -9.45 6.27 29.53
CA ARG A 581 -8.69 5.06 29.21
C ARG A 581 -9.41 4.18 28.18
N TYR A 582 -10.74 4.26 28.13
CA TYR A 582 -11.61 3.45 27.30
C TYR A 582 -12.33 4.27 26.22
N ASP A 583 -11.65 5.27 25.62
CA ASP A 583 -12.16 6.10 24.52
C ASP A 583 -12.21 5.32 23.17
N THR A 584 -12.73 4.09 23.19
CA THR A 584 -12.72 3.15 22.06
C THR A 584 -13.84 2.10 22.22
N ALA A 585 -13.94 1.14 21.31
CA ALA A 585 -14.83 -0.02 21.51
C ALA A 585 -14.35 -0.87 22.69
N VAL A 586 -15.30 -1.33 23.51
CA VAL A 586 -15.00 -2.13 24.71
C VAL A 586 -15.51 -3.55 24.51
N GLY A 587 -14.71 -4.55 24.85
CA GLY A 587 -15.11 -5.96 24.84
C GLY A 587 -15.06 -6.56 26.24
N LEU A 588 -16.05 -7.36 26.62
CA LEU A 588 -15.97 -8.24 27.79
C LEU A 588 -15.48 -9.61 27.32
N ASP A 589 -14.41 -10.14 27.92
CA ASP A 589 -13.87 -11.45 27.54
C ASP A 589 -14.71 -12.64 28.03
N HIS A 590 -15.68 -12.38 28.91
CA HIS A 590 -16.60 -13.36 29.50
C HIS A 590 -18.01 -12.77 29.62
N HIS A 591 -18.99 -13.62 29.94
CA HIS A 591 -20.34 -13.20 30.28
C HIS A 591 -20.45 -13.05 31.81
N PRO A 592 -20.39 -11.84 32.38
CA PRO A 592 -20.52 -11.65 33.82
C PRO A 592 -21.93 -11.98 34.32
N ASP A 593 -22.04 -12.48 35.56
CA ASP A 593 -23.34 -12.71 36.22
C ASP A 593 -24.08 -11.38 36.48
N THR A 594 -23.34 -10.28 36.62
CA THR A 594 -23.82 -8.91 36.82
C THR A 594 -23.76 -8.07 35.53
N LEU A 595 -24.08 -8.69 34.39
CA LEU A 595 -23.99 -8.03 33.07
C LEU A 595 -24.77 -6.71 32.99
N GLN A 596 -25.95 -6.63 33.62
CA GLN A 596 -26.71 -5.38 33.67
C GLN A 596 -25.86 -4.23 34.25
N ASP A 597 -25.31 -4.41 35.45
CA ASP A 597 -24.51 -3.39 36.12
C ASP A 597 -23.26 -3.01 35.30
N ALA A 598 -22.64 -4.01 34.66
CA ALA A 598 -21.48 -3.77 33.78
C ALA A 598 -21.87 -2.91 32.57
N LEU A 599 -23.02 -3.20 31.93
CA LEU A 599 -23.53 -2.40 30.81
C LEU A 599 -23.90 -0.97 31.24
N GLU A 600 -24.57 -0.80 32.38
CA GLU A 600 -24.91 0.52 32.94
C GLU A 600 -23.66 1.37 33.19
N GLN A 601 -22.57 0.76 33.65
CA GLN A 601 -21.31 1.46 33.89
C GLN A 601 -20.56 1.80 32.59
N LEU A 602 -20.61 0.95 31.56
CA LEU A 602 -19.79 1.09 30.35
C LEU A 602 -20.45 1.89 29.22
N LEU A 603 -21.76 1.73 29.02
CA LEU A 603 -22.52 2.34 27.92
C LEU A 603 -22.40 3.88 27.85
N PRO A 604 -22.26 4.60 28.98
CA PRO A 604 -22.04 6.04 28.94
C PRO A 604 -20.70 6.46 28.31
N TYR A 605 -19.67 5.62 28.39
CA TYR A 605 -18.32 5.99 27.99
C TYR A 605 -17.92 5.38 26.64
N ALA A 606 -18.45 4.21 26.28
CA ALA A 606 -18.09 3.50 25.06
C ALA A 606 -19.24 3.50 24.02
N PRO A 607 -18.97 3.85 22.74
CA PRO A 607 -19.98 3.78 21.68
C PRO A 607 -20.29 2.34 21.24
N ILE A 608 -19.35 1.41 21.43
CA ILE A 608 -19.49 0.01 21.02
C ILE A 608 -19.09 -0.87 22.20
N ILE A 609 -19.96 -1.80 22.57
CA ILE A 609 -19.70 -2.80 23.60
C ILE A 609 -19.99 -4.18 23.05
N LEU A 610 -19.04 -5.10 23.22
CA LEU A 610 -19.12 -6.50 22.77
C LEU A 610 -19.02 -7.44 23.97
N TRP A 611 -19.80 -8.52 23.99
CA TRP A 611 -19.70 -9.55 25.03
C TRP A 611 -20.20 -10.90 24.52
N PRO A 612 -19.71 -12.03 25.07
CA PRO A 612 -20.19 -13.34 24.66
C PRO A 612 -21.61 -13.61 25.20
N ARG A 613 -22.38 -14.43 24.49
CA ARG A 613 -23.66 -14.98 24.98
C ARG A 613 -23.45 -15.90 26.20
N PRO A 614 -24.47 -16.08 27.06
CA PRO A 614 -24.43 -17.07 28.13
C PRO A 614 -24.08 -18.48 27.60
N GLY A 615 -23.14 -19.17 28.25
CA GLY A 615 -22.76 -20.54 27.90
C GLY A 615 -21.78 -20.70 26.73
N THR A 616 -21.21 -19.60 26.22
CA THR A 616 -20.16 -19.64 25.17
C THR A 616 -18.91 -20.36 25.69
N ARG A 617 -18.49 -21.43 25.01
CA ARG A 617 -17.46 -22.37 25.49
C ARG A 617 -16.01 -21.88 25.41
N ALA A 618 -15.77 -20.72 24.78
CA ALA A 618 -14.42 -20.28 24.38
C ALA A 618 -14.16 -18.78 24.65
N ALA A 619 -14.35 -18.34 25.90
CA ALA A 619 -14.11 -16.97 26.36
C ALA A 619 -12.75 -16.36 25.88
N GLY A 620 -11.69 -17.16 25.77
CA GLY A 620 -10.37 -16.69 25.31
C GLY A 620 -10.18 -16.50 23.80
N ALA A 621 -11.07 -17.03 22.95
CA ALA A 621 -10.97 -16.93 21.49
C ALA A 621 -11.69 -15.69 20.91
N LEU A 622 -12.53 -15.05 21.72
CA LEU A 622 -13.38 -13.94 21.34
C LEU A 622 -12.60 -12.71 20.82
N PRO A 623 -11.49 -12.27 21.44
CA PRO A 623 -10.70 -11.15 20.92
C PRO A 623 -10.15 -11.38 19.51
N SER A 624 -9.68 -12.58 19.23
CA SER A 624 -9.15 -12.95 17.91
C SER A 624 -10.25 -13.02 16.86
N LEU A 625 -11.41 -13.57 17.22
CA LEU A 625 -12.57 -13.65 16.34
C LEU A 625 -13.10 -12.26 15.97
N VAL A 626 -13.28 -11.37 16.95
CA VAL A 626 -13.70 -9.99 16.69
C VAL A 626 -12.66 -9.27 15.84
N ARG A 627 -11.37 -9.47 16.10
CA ARG A 627 -10.30 -8.86 15.27
C ARG A 627 -10.38 -9.30 13.82
N GLN A 628 -10.65 -10.58 13.56
CA GLN A 628 -10.81 -11.12 12.20
C GLN A 628 -12.02 -10.56 11.47
N HIS A 629 -13.11 -10.29 12.20
CA HIS A 629 -14.36 -9.82 11.61
C HIS A 629 -14.61 -8.32 11.76
N TRP A 630 -13.73 -7.56 12.42
CA TRP A 630 -13.94 -6.16 12.80
C TRP A 630 -14.45 -5.29 11.65
N HIS A 631 -13.85 -5.46 10.47
CA HIS A 631 -14.18 -4.69 9.26
C HIS A 631 -15.59 -4.96 8.72
N SER A 632 -16.20 -6.08 9.08
CA SER A 632 -17.56 -6.44 8.68
C SER A 632 -18.60 -6.06 9.72
N LEU A 633 -18.21 -5.57 10.90
CA LEU A 633 -19.14 -5.22 11.97
C LEU A 633 -19.62 -3.77 11.81
N PRO A 634 -20.90 -3.46 12.10
CA PRO A 634 -21.91 -4.35 12.69
C PRO A 634 -22.65 -5.26 11.68
N ASP A 635 -22.55 -4.99 10.38
CA ASP A 635 -23.36 -5.63 9.32
C ASP A 635 -23.19 -7.16 9.20
N GLY A 636 -22.08 -7.70 9.69
CA GLY A 636 -21.81 -9.13 9.76
C GLY A 636 -22.57 -9.85 10.87
N LEU A 637 -23.02 -9.15 11.92
CA LEU A 637 -23.71 -9.76 13.08
C LEU A 637 -25.05 -10.40 12.68
N PRO A 638 -25.96 -9.74 11.93
CA PRO A 638 -27.23 -10.34 11.54
C PRO A 638 -27.07 -11.67 10.78
N ALA A 639 -26.14 -11.73 9.83
CA ALA A 639 -25.85 -12.96 9.09
C ALA A 639 -25.33 -14.07 10.03
N ALA A 640 -24.44 -13.72 10.96
CA ALA A 640 -23.90 -14.66 11.94
C ALA A 640 -24.98 -15.18 12.90
N TYR A 641 -25.93 -14.33 13.33
CA TYR A 641 -27.08 -14.75 14.14
C TYR A 641 -28.00 -15.71 13.39
N ARG A 642 -28.25 -15.47 12.09
CA ARG A 642 -29.04 -16.39 11.27
C ARG A 642 -28.35 -17.74 11.09
N GLN A 643 -27.03 -17.76 10.87
CA GLN A 643 -26.26 -19.00 10.77
C GLN A 643 -26.35 -19.83 12.05
N ARG A 644 -26.46 -19.18 13.22
CA ARG A 644 -26.64 -19.85 14.51
C ARG A 644 -27.96 -20.61 14.66
N TRP A 645 -28.99 -20.22 13.92
CA TRP A 645 -30.24 -20.97 13.90
C TRP A 645 -30.22 -22.17 12.94
N SER A 646 -29.12 -22.35 12.17
CA SER A 646 -28.92 -23.51 11.29
C SER A 646 -28.49 -24.74 12.10
N PRO A 647 -28.95 -25.96 11.75
CA PRO A 647 -28.45 -27.21 12.32
C PRO A 647 -26.92 -27.37 12.21
N GLU A 648 -26.32 -26.78 11.18
CA GLU A 648 -24.87 -26.83 10.92
C GLU A 648 -24.03 -26.14 12.01
N HIS A 649 -24.65 -25.29 12.84
CA HIS A 649 -23.96 -24.61 13.95
C HIS A 649 -23.77 -25.51 15.19
N GLU A 650 -24.48 -26.64 15.34
CA GLU A 650 -24.39 -27.46 16.56
C GLU A 650 -22.97 -27.97 16.86
N GLY A 651 -22.09 -28.03 15.85
CA GLY A 651 -20.66 -28.38 15.98
C GLY A 651 -19.68 -27.21 16.03
N CYS A 652 -20.15 -25.96 15.99
CA CYS A 652 -19.26 -24.79 15.96
C CYS A 652 -18.66 -24.50 17.35
N GLY A 653 -17.34 -24.38 17.44
CA GLY A 653 -16.64 -24.13 18.71
C GLY A 653 -16.73 -22.67 19.18
N THR A 654 -16.59 -21.71 18.28
CA THR A 654 -16.71 -20.26 18.55
C THR A 654 -17.06 -19.57 17.24
N CYS A 655 -18.19 -18.87 17.18
CA CYS A 655 -18.58 -18.12 15.99
C CYS A 655 -18.95 -16.68 16.33
N LEU A 656 -19.06 -15.84 15.29
CA LEU A 656 -19.48 -14.45 15.45
C LEU A 656 -20.94 -14.35 15.99
N GLY A 657 -21.77 -15.35 15.76
CA GLY A 657 -23.15 -15.41 16.27
C GLY A 657 -23.25 -15.58 17.79
N ASP A 658 -22.15 -16.00 18.45
CA ASP A 658 -22.05 -16.08 19.91
C ASP A 658 -21.69 -14.73 20.55
N VAL A 659 -21.43 -13.70 19.74
CA VAL A 659 -21.08 -12.35 20.20
C VAL A 659 -22.32 -11.46 20.22
N ARG A 660 -22.63 -10.87 21.36
CA ARG A 660 -23.61 -9.79 21.48
C ARG A 660 -22.90 -8.45 21.36
N ALA A 661 -23.62 -7.48 20.82
CA ALA A 661 -23.13 -6.13 20.67
C ALA A 661 -24.22 -5.12 21.01
N VAL A 662 -23.82 -4.03 21.65
CA VAL A 662 -24.46 -2.73 21.48
C VAL A 662 -23.53 -1.92 20.59
N TRP A 663 -24.06 -1.38 19.51
CA TRP A 663 -23.26 -0.69 18.51
C TRP A 663 -23.83 0.70 18.26
N HIS A 664 -23.03 1.76 18.38
CA HIS A 664 -23.42 3.12 18.00
C HIS A 664 -22.53 3.61 16.88
N ASP A 665 -23.11 3.84 15.71
CA ASP A 665 -22.41 4.46 14.57
C ASP A 665 -22.72 5.96 14.50
N GLU A 666 -22.03 6.68 13.61
CA GLU A 666 -22.25 8.11 13.45
C GLU A 666 -23.69 8.43 13.07
N ALA A 667 -24.33 7.62 12.21
CA ALA A 667 -25.72 7.87 11.79
C ALA A 667 -26.73 7.72 12.95
N TRP A 668 -26.49 6.78 13.88
CA TRP A 668 -27.25 6.68 15.13
C TRP A 668 -27.05 7.93 16.00
N LEU A 669 -25.82 8.40 16.17
CA LEU A 669 -25.55 9.60 16.97
C LEU A 669 -26.11 10.88 16.33
N GLU A 670 -26.20 10.95 14.99
CA GLU A 670 -26.90 12.01 14.29
C GLU A 670 -28.42 11.94 14.51
N PHE A 671 -28.99 10.72 14.52
CA PHE A 671 -30.39 10.52 14.89
C PHE A 671 -30.69 10.95 16.34
N CYS A 672 -29.76 10.76 17.29
CA CYS A 672 -29.92 11.18 18.67
C CYS A 672 -29.83 12.71 18.89
N ARG A 673 -29.17 13.45 17.99
CA ARG A 673 -28.90 14.89 18.17
C ARG A 673 -30.14 15.75 18.50
N PRO A 674 -31.31 15.59 17.85
CA PRO A 674 -32.49 16.39 18.16
C PRO A 674 -33.04 16.18 19.57
N PHE A 675 -32.70 15.05 20.20
CA PHE A 675 -33.16 14.74 21.55
C PHE A 675 -32.19 15.28 22.62
N GLU A 676 -30.89 15.35 22.33
CA GLU A 676 -29.87 16.00 23.18
C GLU A 676 -30.23 17.47 23.48
N GLN A 677 -30.73 18.19 22.47
CA GLN A 677 -31.04 19.62 22.55
C GLN A 677 -32.23 19.95 23.47
N ARG A 678 -33.01 18.96 23.91
CA ARG A 678 -34.12 19.15 24.86
C ARG A 678 -33.64 19.44 26.29
N ILE A 679 -32.41 19.05 26.63
CA ILE A 679 -31.81 19.29 27.95
C ILE A 679 -31.19 20.70 28.02
N VAL A 680 -30.73 21.24 26.88
CA VAL A 680 -30.11 22.57 26.79
C VAL A 680 -31.14 23.70 26.84
N VAL A 681 -32.38 23.42 26.42
CA VAL A 681 -33.51 24.35 26.58
C VAL A 681 -34.39 23.83 27.72
N GLY A 682 -33.98 24.07 28.95
CA GLY A 682 -34.86 23.86 30.11
C GLY A 682 -36.18 24.64 29.93
N PRO A 683 -37.29 24.18 30.54
CA PRO A 683 -38.57 24.88 30.41
C PRO A 683 -38.42 26.29 31.00
N GLU A 684 -38.67 27.32 30.18
CA GLU A 684 -39.08 28.60 30.74
C GLU A 684 -40.38 28.32 31.51
N GLU A 685 -40.32 28.42 32.83
CA GLU A 685 -41.48 28.44 33.70
C GLU A 685 -42.43 29.55 33.21
N GLU A 686 -43.51 29.17 32.52
CA GLU A 686 -44.66 30.05 32.34
C GLU A 686 -45.36 30.21 33.70
N TRP A 687 -45.46 31.47 34.13
CA TRP A 687 -46.04 31.94 35.39
C TRP A 687 -47.54 31.68 35.53
#